data_AF-A0AAE9F0R7-F1
#
_entry.id   AF-A0AAE9F0R7-F1
#
_cell.length_a   1.000
_cell.length_b   1.000
_cell.length_c   1.000
_cell.angle_alpha   90.00
_cell.angle_beta   90.00
_cell.angle_gamma   90.00
#
_symmetry.space_group_name_H-M   'P 1'
#
loop_
_entity.id
_entity.type
_entity.pdbx_description
1 polymer ?
#
loop_
_entity_poly.entity_id
_entity_poly.type
_entity_poly.pdbx_seq_one_letter_code
_entity_poly.pdbx_strand_id
1 'polypeptide(L)'
;MSLHDPKTGRPQKISKLLDFVSQRKIQFSAKEQQETAAFMTRPKIEKLIITGVLSNWSEEKSTIRVELDSLTIWLTGKENLTKIDKGWEGELFEELSEIRQENRFEILNNFLKSVSHDGCIQADTVEVVGATFAPPEAFIPNCENLKLADVQQECLLEWITSSLQIRREFKNFDVDCWSVEVPIRPFIQGLKVSKHLKIRCETGMTDEELEGIEAMDLTISSDQITPAAAKIRLLKFLKFGKRHEKLEIRTVHPQFFDAQRDLFSDSWIVKKIPQDYEEGGEFIGKIFSGFENIHGIQDNREFSCDYYGDSMRIFCAVVEKSKTSLTFLGKNAIAIVTTMNKRTASKITNYKINLIGTNKTMQMTQEATLTTEHALNDRCDYSLITAQTNLVERMEKLEIEADGVVMEVPFRKTKYSAPKPVVFCVSPQFAAEQWQTFLVQIHISKRYGAYLQLYIVSMVESYYKLIKEYEKLGLVSIEPWLTIKFPVTDGPYLEPNRNVELRNQAAAHTDCLLMYKEAVSFVGILDMDDILIPTNANSYYEEFEREYGGSWEISALHYDKFDYRTIKTGDLNTQTISSMVKNARRLKTKDAGKSFLRPERFNSTWSHYSRNSDHKPIYLTAGQNPIYWYKKLVTTNGIFHLKKMDYIDSKKIPGGALPVNPGDNITELITEKHLKEIDEDLKEMLLHPDISNLASTLPQSDFYMDIVFSCYNESFYHIRDTKWLYNDITCVNAFDCELPQREDMPCVHSDATYHSGPSMFPITFHYATDSFFSRDIGCYQ
;
A
#
# COMPACT_ATOMS: atom_id res chain seq x y z
N MET A 1 5.99 -28.87 31.47
CA MET A 1 7.37 -28.36 31.66
C MET A 1 7.48 -27.79 33.07
N SER A 2 8.48 -28.18 33.84
CA SER A 2 8.66 -27.75 35.24
C SER A 2 8.84 -26.23 35.34
N LEU A 3 8.02 -25.55 36.16
CA LEU A 3 8.12 -24.11 36.46
C LEU A 3 9.32 -23.75 37.35
N HIS A 4 9.98 -24.76 37.92
CA HIS A 4 11.07 -24.61 38.88
C HIS A 4 12.35 -25.31 38.41
N ASP A 5 13.50 -24.72 38.75
CA ASP A 5 14.82 -25.35 38.55
C ASP A 5 14.94 -26.59 39.47
N PRO A 6 15.19 -27.79 38.91
CA PRO A 6 15.28 -29.04 39.68
C PRO A 6 16.46 -29.10 40.67
N LYS A 7 17.43 -28.17 40.63
CA LYS A 7 18.55 -28.11 41.57
C LYS A 7 18.33 -27.15 42.75
N THR A 8 17.50 -26.12 42.59
CA THR A 8 17.37 -25.03 43.58
C THR A 8 15.95 -24.79 44.08
N GLY A 9 14.93 -25.38 43.43
CA GLY A 9 13.51 -25.20 43.78
C GLY A 9 12.95 -23.80 43.47
N ARG A 10 13.76 -22.87 42.95
CA ARG A 10 13.35 -21.49 42.63
C ARG A 10 12.67 -21.41 41.25
N PRO A 11 11.78 -20.43 41.02
CA PRO A 11 11.24 -20.13 39.70
C PRO A 11 12.37 -19.91 38.68
N GLN A 12 12.25 -20.48 37.47
CA GLN A 12 13.31 -20.39 36.44
C GLN A 12 13.78 -18.95 36.14
N LYS A 13 12.88 -17.97 36.22
CA LYS A 13 13.20 -16.54 35.99
C LYS A 13 14.08 -15.93 37.08
N ILE A 14 13.91 -16.33 38.35
CA ILE A 14 14.76 -15.88 39.46
C ILE A 14 16.19 -16.40 39.28
N SER A 15 16.36 -17.64 38.81
CA SER A 15 17.70 -18.17 38.49
C SER A 15 18.39 -17.36 37.40
N LYS A 16 17.67 -17.06 36.30
CA LYS A 16 18.21 -16.24 35.19
C LYS A 16 18.64 -14.84 35.65
N LEU A 17 17.86 -14.20 36.51
CA LEU A 17 18.19 -12.91 37.11
C LEU A 17 19.47 -12.99 37.95
N LEU A 18 19.58 -13.98 38.82
CA LEU A 18 20.77 -14.17 39.67
C LEU A 18 22.01 -14.50 38.84
N ASP A 19 21.87 -15.33 37.81
CA ASP A 19 22.94 -15.65 36.86
C ASP A 19 23.40 -14.39 36.12
N PHE A 20 22.47 -13.55 35.66
CA PHE A 20 22.79 -12.29 34.97
C PHE A 20 23.53 -11.29 35.88
N VAL A 21 23.04 -11.09 37.11
CA VAL A 21 23.68 -10.25 38.13
C VAL A 21 25.09 -10.76 38.45
N SER A 22 25.24 -12.07 38.61
CA SER A 22 26.54 -12.71 38.89
C SER A 22 27.50 -12.59 37.72
N GLN A 23 27.06 -12.87 36.49
CA GLN A 23 27.88 -12.79 35.28
C GLN A 23 28.40 -11.38 35.02
N ARG A 24 27.57 -10.36 35.29
CA ARG A 24 27.93 -8.95 35.09
C ARG A 24 28.55 -8.29 36.32
N LYS A 25 28.74 -9.04 37.42
CA LYS A 25 29.27 -8.53 38.72
C LYS A 25 28.55 -7.25 39.16
N ILE A 26 27.23 -7.21 38.98
CA ILE A 26 26.41 -6.06 39.37
C ILE A 26 26.37 -6.00 40.89
N GLN A 27 26.74 -4.86 41.45
CA GLN A 27 26.78 -4.63 42.89
C GLN A 27 25.79 -3.55 43.25
N PHE A 28 25.05 -3.78 44.34
CA PHE A 28 24.04 -2.85 44.80
C PHE A 28 24.55 -2.00 45.97
N SER A 29 25.77 -2.22 46.49
CA SER A 29 26.36 -1.41 47.55
C SER A 29 27.90 -1.34 47.48
N ALA A 30 28.48 -0.30 48.08
CA ALA A 30 29.92 -0.16 48.23
C ALA A 30 30.56 -1.17 49.21
N LYS A 31 29.77 -1.89 50.02
CA LYS A 31 30.27 -2.86 51.03
C LYS A 31 30.48 -4.28 50.49
N GLU A 32 30.10 -4.57 49.25
CA GLU A 32 30.21 -5.90 48.62
C GLU A 32 31.53 -6.08 47.83
N GLN A 33 32.62 -5.40 48.22
CA GLN A 33 33.92 -5.56 47.57
C GLN A 33 34.51 -6.96 47.81
N GLN A 34 34.33 -7.87 46.86
CA GLN A 34 35.21 -9.02 46.68
C GLN A 34 36.29 -8.65 45.64
N GLU A 35 37.52 -8.47 46.13
CA GLU A 35 38.71 -8.43 45.31
C GLU A 35 38.85 -9.75 44.54
N THR A 36 38.67 -9.70 43.22
CA THR A 36 39.37 -10.62 42.30
C THR A 36 39.48 -9.96 40.94
N ALA A 37 40.70 -9.48 40.67
CA ALA A 37 41.16 -9.08 39.36
C ALA A 37 41.27 -10.33 38.45
N ALA A 38 40.53 -10.31 37.34
CA ALA A 38 40.85 -11.09 36.15
C ALA A 38 40.19 -10.43 34.94
N PHE A 39 41.00 -10.14 33.94
CA PHE A 39 40.63 -9.72 32.59
C PHE A 39 39.50 -10.60 32.03
N MET A 40 38.27 -10.09 32.03
CA MET A 40 37.23 -10.53 31.09
C MET A 40 36.50 -9.28 30.62
N THR A 41 36.34 -9.16 29.30
CA THR A 41 35.52 -8.14 28.66
C THR A 41 34.13 -8.15 29.26
N ARG A 42 33.74 -7.06 29.96
CA ARG A 42 32.35 -6.90 30.42
C ARG A 42 31.47 -6.81 29.16
N PRO A 43 30.40 -7.61 29.07
CA PRO A 43 29.53 -7.60 27.89
C PRO A 43 28.89 -6.22 27.72
N LYS A 44 28.85 -5.73 26.47
CA LYS A 44 28.16 -4.50 26.08
C LYS A 44 26.68 -4.60 26.46
N ILE A 45 26.13 -3.53 27.01
CA ILE A 45 24.70 -3.44 27.35
C ILE A 45 23.93 -3.18 26.05
N GLU A 46 22.86 -3.91 25.79
CA GLU A 46 22.02 -3.64 24.61
C GLU A 46 21.17 -2.39 24.87
N LYS A 47 20.53 -2.32 26.05
CA LYS A 47 19.67 -1.19 26.40
C LYS A 47 19.74 -0.82 27.89
N LEU A 48 19.93 0.46 28.17
CA LEU A 48 19.78 1.07 29.49
C LEU A 48 18.64 2.10 29.46
N ILE A 49 17.66 1.97 30.35
CA ILE A 49 16.57 2.93 30.53
C ILE A 49 16.55 3.40 31.98
N ILE A 50 16.48 4.71 32.19
CA ILE A 50 16.26 5.32 33.51
C ILE A 50 14.95 6.11 33.46
N THR A 51 13.98 5.75 34.29
CA THR A 51 12.69 6.42 34.39
C THR A 51 12.50 7.05 35.77
N GLY A 52 12.24 8.35 35.82
CA GLY A 52 11.81 9.05 37.03
C GLY A 52 10.29 9.13 37.13
N VAL A 53 9.73 8.85 38.30
CA VAL A 53 8.29 9.01 38.58
C VAL A 53 8.12 9.65 39.95
N LEU A 54 7.53 10.85 39.99
CA LEU A 54 7.14 11.50 41.25
C LEU A 54 5.86 10.85 41.81
N SER A 55 5.75 10.80 43.14
CA SER A 55 4.53 10.31 43.78
C SER A 55 3.45 11.40 43.80
N ASN A 56 2.25 11.06 43.32
CA ASN A 56 1.08 11.95 43.39
C ASN A 56 0.64 12.29 44.83
N TRP A 57 1.15 11.59 45.84
CA TRP A 57 0.73 11.71 47.23
C TRP A 57 1.73 12.44 48.13
N SER A 58 2.98 12.62 47.68
CA SER A 58 4.04 13.25 48.45
C SER A 58 5.18 13.69 47.53
N GLU A 59 5.45 15.00 47.48
CA GLU A 59 6.52 15.58 46.66
C GLU A 59 7.91 15.00 46.97
N GLU A 60 8.16 14.62 48.23
CA GLU A 60 9.44 14.07 48.69
C GLU A 60 9.63 12.57 48.33
N LYS A 61 8.57 11.89 47.85
CA LYS A 61 8.60 10.47 47.49
C LYS A 61 8.68 10.33 45.98
N SER A 62 9.70 9.64 45.48
CA SER A 62 9.79 9.28 44.07
C SER A 62 10.28 7.86 43.86
N THR A 63 10.00 7.35 42.66
CA THR A 63 10.47 6.05 42.20
C THR A 63 11.40 6.26 41.02
N ILE A 64 12.59 5.67 41.08
CA ILE A 64 13.49 5.58 39.94
C ILE A 64 13.44 4.14 39.46
N ARG A 65 13.00 3.92 38.22
CA ARG A 65 13.06 2.62 37.56
C ARG A 65 14.29 2.59 36.67
N VAL A 66 15.12 1.56 36.84
CA VAL A 66 16.30 1.32 36.02
C VAL A 66 16.13 -0.01 35.31
N GLU A 67 16.24 0.00 33.99
CA GLU A 67 16.15 -1.19 33.16
C GLU A 67 17.48 -1.41 32.45
N LEU A 68 18.05 -2.59 32.60
CA LEU A 68 19.31 -2.99 32.00
C LEU A 68 19.11 -4.32 31.28
N ASP A 69 18.94 -4.27 29.96
CA ASP A 69 18.51 -5.40 29.14
C ASP A 69 17.21 -6.02 29.70
N SER A 70 17.29 -7.19 30.33
CA SER A 70 16.13 -7.86 30.96
C SER A 70 16.02 -7.60 32.46
N LEU A 71 17.01 -6.98 33.12
CA LEU A 71 16.96 -6.64 34.53
C LEU A 71 16.14 -5.37 34.75
N THR A 72 15.24 -5.38 35.72
CA THR A 72 14.51 -4.18 36.16
C THR A 72 14.72 -3.95 37.66
N ILE A 73 14.98 -2.71 38.05
CA ILE A 73 15.15 -2.28 39.44
C ILE A 73 14.23 -1.09 39.70
N TRP A 74 13.52 -1.09 40.83
CA TRP A 74 12.76 0.06 41.30
C TRP A 74 13.34 0.56 42.61
N LEU A 75 13.71 1.84 42.64
CA LEU A 75 14.20 2.55 43.82
C LEU A 75 13.11 3.50 44.28
N THR A 76 12.25 3.02 45.18
CA THR A 76 11.14 3.82 45.73
C THR A 76 11.57 4.38 47.08
N GLY A 77 11.85 5.67 47.15
CA GLY A 77 12.40 6.28 48.36
C GLY A 77 11.78 7.62 48.73
N LYS A 78 11.88 7.93 50.02
CA LYS A 78 11.64 9.26 50.61
C LYS A 78 12.84 9.59 51.50
N GLU A 79 13.46 10.75 51.27
CA GLU A 79 14.69 11.16 51.98
C GLU A 79 15.78 10.05 51.96
N ASN A 80 16.27 9.64 53.13
CA ASN A 80 17.33 8.64 53.30
C ASN A 80 16.80 7.22 53.55
N LEU A 81 15.57 6.92 53.13
CA LEU A 81 14.98 5.59 53.22
C LEU A 81 14.48 5.15 51.84
N THR A 82 15.00 4.04 51.34
CA THR A 82 14.71 3.53 49.99
C THR A 82 14.33 2.06 50.03
N LYS A 83 13.20 1.72 49.42
CA LYS A 83 12.83 0.35 49.06
C LYS A 83 13.42 0.04 47.67
N ILE A 84 14.17 -1.05 47.59
CA ILE A 84 14.79 -1.56 46.37
C ILE A 84 14.04 -2.83 45.97
N ASP A 85 13.31 -2.77 44.88
CA ASP A 85 12.66 -3.93 44.28
C ASP A 85 13.43 -4.37 43.03
N LYS A 86 13.49 -5.68 42.77
CA LYS A 86 14.22 -6.28 41.64
C LYS A 86 13.30 -7.17 40.82
N GLY A 87 13.52 -7.22 39.51
CA GLY A 87 12.68 -7.96 38.58
C GLY A 87 13.41 -8.39 37.31
N TRP A 88 12.75 -9.24 36.53
CA TRP A 88 13.23 -9.74 35.24
C TRP A 88 12.12 -9.60 34.19
N GLU A 89 12.43 -8.99 33.05
CA GLU A 89 11.48 -8.67 31.98
C GLU A 89 10.28 -7.83 32.51
N GLY A 90 10.55 -6.91 33.45
CA GLY A 90 9.55 -6.06 34.08
C GLY A 90 8.70 -6.74 35.17
N GLU A 91 8.88 -8.04 35.42
CA GLU A 91 8.17 -8.77 36.48
C GLU A 91 8.91 -8.66 37.82
N LEU A 92 8.23 -8.14 38.85
CA LEU A 92 8.79 -7.92 40.18
C LEU A 92 8.87 -9.22 41.00
N PHE A 93 9.98 -9.44 41.70
CA PHE A 93 10.14 -10.56 42.63
C PHE A 93 10.21 -10.04 44.07
N GLU A 94 9.10 -10.13 44.80
CA GLU A 94 9.00 -9.65 46.20
C GLU A 94 10.04 -10.29 47.13
N GLU A 95 10.46 -11.53 46.86
CA GLU A 95 11.50 -12.25 47.61
C GLU A 95 12.88 -11.58 47.56
N LEU A 96 13.12 -10.70 46.57
CA LEU A 96 14.38 -9.99 46.37
C LEU A 96 14.31 -8.51 46.79
N SER A 97 13.16 -8.08 47.33
CA SER A 97 12.93 -6.73 47.82
C SER A 97 13.67 -6.48 49.12
N GLU A 98 14.31 -5.32 49.23
CA GLU A 98 15.02 -4.89 50.44
C GLU A 98 14.75 -3.42 50.76
N ILE A 99 14.86 -3.04 52.03
CA ILE A 99 14.75 -1.65 52.48
C ILE A 99 16.10 -1.22 53.04
N ARG A 100 16.58 -0.05 52.61
CA ARG A 100 17.88 0.50 53.04
C ARG A 100 17.74 1.93 53.54
N GLN A 101 18.55 2.24 54.56
CA GLN A 101 18.72 3.60 55.09
C GLN A 101 19.78 4.36 54.27
N GLU A 102 19.51 4.49 52.96
CA GLU A 102 20.38 5.17 51.99
C GLU A 102 19.49 5.92 51.00
N ASN A 103 19.97 7.04 50.47
CA ASN A 103 19.20 7.83 49.51
C ASN A 103 19.17 7.11 48.15
N ARG A 104 18.00 7.09 47.49
CA ARG A 104 17.80 6.46 46.18
C ARG A 104 18.76 6.94 45.09
N PHE A 105 19.20 8.21 45.13
CA PHE A 105 20.16 8.75 44.18
C PHE A 105 21.59 8.20 44.41
N GLU A 106 21.97 7.96 45.67
CA GLU A 106 23.25 7.33 46.03
C GLU A 106 23.26 5.86 45.59
N ILE A 107 22.16 5.14 45.84
CA ILE A 107 21.98 3.75 45.40
C ILE A 107 22.07 3.67 43.87
N LEU A 108 21.40 4.58 43.14
CA LEU A 108 21.49 4.67 41.68
C LEU A 108 22.93 4.92 41.22
N ASN A 109 23.64 5.87 41.83
CA ASN A 109 25.03 6.17 41.49
C ASN A 109 25.92 4.94 41.67
N ASN A 110 25.78 4.23 42.80
CA ASN A 110 26.55 3.03 43.10
C ASN A 110 26.22 1.88 42.13
N PHE A 111 24.94 1.70 41.78
CA PHE A 111 24.53 0.75 40.76
C PHE A 111 25.20 1.06 39.41
N LEU A 112 25.15 2.31 38.96
CA LEU A 112 25.78 2.73 37.71
C LEU A 112 27.30 2.53 37.74
N LYS A 113 27.98 2.86 38.84
CA LYS A 113 29.41 2.54 39.03
C LYS A 113 29.70 1.05 38.86
N SER A 114 28.82 0.19 39.36
CA SER A 114 29.00 -1.26 39.29
C SER A 114 28.95 -1.79 37.85
N VAL A 115 28.15 -1.16 36.97
CA VAL A 115 28.01 -1.57 35.56
C VAL A 115 28.94 -0.83 34.60
N SER A 116 29.57 0.26 35.04
CA SER A 116 30.56 1.00 34.26
C SER A 116 31.87 0.21 34.05
N HIS A 117 32.53 0.43 32.92
CA HIS A 117 33.85 -0.09 32.59
C HIS A 117 34.74 1.08 32.16
N ASP A 118 35.95 1.18 32.71
CA ASP A 118 36.87 2.31 32.49
C ASP A 118 36.21 3.68 32.68
N GLY A 119 35.33 3.78 33.70
CA GLY A 119 34.63 5.01 34.04
C GLY A 119 33.42 5.36 33.17
N CYS A 120 33.03 4.52 32.22
CA CYS A 120 31.88 4.78 31.33
C CYS A 120 30.95 3.56 31.17
N ILE A 121 29.70 3.81 30.78
CA ILE A 121 28.69 2.78 30.55
C ILE A 121 28.70 2.43 29.05
N GLN A 122 29.15 1.23 28.72
CA GLN A 122 29.18 0.74 27.33
C GLN A 122 27.81 0.16 26.95
N ALA A 123 27.00 0.91 26.21
CA ALA A 123 25.64 0.52 25.81
C ALA A 123 25.37 0.78 24.32
N ASP A 124 24.49 0.01 23.68
CA ASP A 124 24.01 0.35 22.33
C ASP A 124 23.00 1.50 22.40
N THR A 125 22.05 1.42 23.34
CA THR A 125 20.96 2.39 23.52
C THR A 125 20.85 2.86 24.96
N VAL A 126 20.70 4.16 25.16
CA VAL A 126 20.47 4.80 26.46
C VAL A 126 19.24 5.72 26.38
N GLU A 127 18.29 5.51 27.28
CA GLU A 127 17.08 6.32 27.39
C GLU A 127 16.91 6.86 28.81
N VAL A 128 16.58 8.15 28.92
CA VAL A 128 16.22 8.80 30.18
C VAL A 128 14.85 9.44 30.01
N VAL A 129 13.90 9.05 30.87
CA VAL A 129 12.49 9.43 30.72
C VAL A 129 11.95 9.97 32.04
N GLY A 130 11.34 11.15 32.05
CA GLY A 130 10.67 11.69 33.24
C GLY A 130 11.62 12.04 34.39
N ALA A 131 12.91 12.24 34.13
CA ALA A 131 13.89 12.51 35.18
C ALA A 131 13.71 13.93 35.74
N THR A 132 13.50 14.03 37.05
CA THR A 132 13.34 15.28 37.82
C THR A 132 14.52 15.56 38.75
N PHE A 133 15.69 15.05 38.40
CA PHE A 133 16.91 15.07 39.22
C PHE A 133 18.14 15.14 38.31
N ALA A 134 19.26 15.61 38.86
CA ALA A 134 20.55 15.67 38.17
C ALA A 134 21.07 14.26 37.81
N PRO A 135 21.81 14.09 36.69
CA PRO A 135 22.44 12.81 36.38
C PRO A 135 23.37 12.37 37.51
N PRO A 136 23.37 11.09 37.90
CA PRO A 136 24.38 10.56 38.82
C PRO A 136 25.79 10.76 38.26
N GLU A 137 26.78 11.00 39.13
CA GLU A 137 28.19 11.19 38.70
C GLU A 137 28.72 10.04 37.84
N ALA A 138 28.27 8.82 38.09
CA ALA A 138 28.66 7.63 37.34
C ALA A 138 27.93 7.43 36.02
N PHE A 139 26.93 8.26 35.72
CA PHE A 139 26.25 8.26 34.43
C PHE A 139 27.16 8.92 33.40
N ILE A 140 27.92 8.12 32.68
CA ILE A 140 28.79 8.56 31.57
C ILE A 140 28.61 7.54 30.44
N PRO A 141 27.56 7.64 29.61
CA PRO A 141 27.27 6.65 28.59
C PRO A 141 28.17 6.80 27.35
N ASN A 142 28.63 5.67 26.81
CA ASN A 142 29.18 5.55 25.46
C ASN A 142 28.20 4.72 24.63
N CYS A 143 27.34 5.39 23.84
CA CYS A 143 26.28 4.75 23.08
C CYS A 143 26.08 5.37 21.70
N GLU A 144 25.44 4.63 20.79
CA GLU A 144 25.11 5.11 19.44
C GLU A 144 23.68 5.66 19.34
N ASN A 145 22.82 5.35 20.32
CA ASN A 145 21.43 5.74 20.37
C ASN A 145 21.12 6.38 21.73
N LEU A 146 20.81 7.67 21.72
CA LEU A 146 20.47 8.43 22.93
C LEU A 146 19.07 8.99 22.83
N LYS A 147 18.28 8.85 23.90
CA LYS A 147 16.99 9.50 24.06
C LYS A 147 16.85 10.14 25.44
N LEU A 148 16.51 11.43 25.48
CA LEU A 148 16.13 12.18 26.66
C LEU A 148 14.71 12.70 26.44
N ALA A 149 13.73 12.20 27.21
CA ALA A 149 12.33 12.55 27.05
C ALA A 149 11.71 12.96 28.38
N ASP A 150 10.90 14.01 28.37
CA ASP A 150 10.22 14.51 29.58
C ASP A 150 11.18 14.76 30.78
N VAL A 151 12.44 15.08 30.50
CA VAL A 151 13.42 15.45 31.52
C VAL A 151 13.13 16.88 31.96
N GLN A 152 13.15 17.11 33.27
CA GLN A 152 12.84 18.42 33.85
C GLN A 152 13.86 19.47 33.39
N GLN A 153 13.37 20.69 33.13
CA GLN A 153 14.16 21.75 32.51
C GLN A 153 15.44 22.08 33.30
N GLU A 154 15.36 22.07 34.63
CA GLU A 154 16.45 22.45 35.54
C GLU A 154 17.64 21.49 35.47
N CYS A 155 17.44 20.22 35.10
CA CYS A 155 18.51 19.22 35.00
C CYS A 155 18.82 18.76 33.58
N LEU A 156 18.06 19.20 32.57
CA LEU A 156 18.22 18.76 31.17
C LEU A 156 19.65 19.00 30.64
N LEU A 157 20.23 20.17 30.90
CA LEU A 157 21.59 20.49 30.45
C LEU A 157 22.65 19.58 31.06
N GLU A 158 22.48 19.19 32.33
CA GLU A 158 23.40 18.29 33.02
C GLU A 158 23.32 16.90 32.39
N TRP A 159 22.11 16.39 32.13
CA TRP A 159 21.91 15.11 31.43
C TRP A 159 22.52 15.12 30.02
N ILE A 160 22.36 16.20 29.25
CA ILE A 160 22.97 16.34 27.92
C ILE A 160 24.50 16.36 28.05
N THR A 161 25.03 17.18 28.97
CA THR A 161 26.48 17.33 29.17
C THR A 161 27.13 16.00 29.52
N SER A 162 26.55 15.29 30.48
CA SER A 162 26.98 13.96 30.89
C SER A 162 26.90 12.95 29.74
N SER A 163 25.83 12.98 28.93
CA SER A 163 25.65 12.05 27.80
C SER A 163 26.63 12.26 26.65
N LEU A 164 27.23 13.45 26.54
CA LEU A 164 28.11 13.84 25.43
C LEU A 164 29.61 13.83 25.80
N GLN A 165 29.98 13.35 26.99
CA GLN A 165 31.37 13.38 27.46
C GLN A 165 32.32 12.50 26.62
N ILE A 166 31.84 11.35 26.13
CA ILE A 166 32.68 10.37 25.44
C ILE A 166 32.58 10.48 23.92
N ARG A 167 31.40 10.83 23.39
CA ARG A 167 31.06 10.68 21.98
C ARG A 167 30.15 11.80 21.49
N ARG A 168 30.38 12.23 20.25
CA ARG A 168 29.53 13.20 19.51
C ARG A 168 28.99 12.66 18.18
N GLU A 169 29.17 11.37 17.90
CA GLU A 169 28.73 10.71 16.68
C GLU A 169 27.66 9.66 17.01
N PHE A 170 26.42 9.90 16.58
CA PHE A 170 25.25 9.10 16.90
C PHE A 170 24.57 8.55 15.64
N LYS A 171 23.89 7.41 15.79
CA LYS A 171 22.91 6.93 14.81
C LYS A 171 21.58 7.62 15.06
N ASN A 172 21.12 7.58 16.31
CA ASN A 172 19.85 8.17 16.74
C ASN A 172 20.09 9.09 17.95
N PHE A 173 19.60 10.33 17.87
CA PHE A 173 19.72 11.32 18.94
C PHE A 173 18.37 12.04 19.11
N ASP A 174 17.71 11.82 20.24
CA ASP A 174 16.37 12.34 20.53
C ASP A 174 16.37 13.10 21.87
N VAL A 175 16.06 14.40 21.81
CA VAL A 175 15.81 15.28 22.95
C VAL A 175 14.38 15.79 22.83
N ASP A 176 13.45 15.03 23.41
CA ASP A 176 12.02 15.28 23.41
C ASP A 176 11.58 15.90 24.74
N CYS A 177 12.09 17.09 25.02
CA CYS A 177 11.76 17.84 26.23
C CYS A 177 11.16 19.18 25.81
N TRP A 178 9.98 19.51 26.33
CA TRP A 178 9.35 20.81 26.11
C TRP A 178 10.04 21.84 27.01
N SER A 179 10.82 22.73 26.42
CA SER A 179 11.47 23.84 27.14
C SER A 179 11.64 25.04 26.22
N VAL A 180 11.29 26.22 26.74
CA VAL A 180 11.30 27.48 25.98
C VAL A 180 12.66 28.19 26.07
N GLU A 181 13.53 27.82 27.02
CA GLU A 181 14.71 28.66 27.37
C GLU A 181 15.97 27.87 27.78
N VAL A 182 16.25 26.71 27.16
CA VAL A 182 17.49 25.98 27.45
C VAL A 182 18.55 26.25 26.37
N PRO A 183 19.70 26.88 26.71
CA PRO A 183 20.76 27.19 25.74
C PRO A 183 21.54 25.92 25.36
N ILE A 184 20.93 25.05 24.56
CA ILE A 184 21.47 23.74 24.19
C ILE A 184 22.62 23.83 23.15
N ARG A 185 22.69 24.94 22.40
CA ARG A 185 23.63 25.15 21.29
C ARG A 185 25.07 24.72 21.56
N PRO A 186 25.73 25.11 22.68
CA PRO A 186 27.15 24.75 22.92
C PRO A 186 27.39 23.24 23.01
N PHE A 187 26.35 22.48 23.37
CA PHE A 187 26.43 21.03 23.55
C PHE A 187 26.24 20.28 22.25
N ILE A 188 25.35 20.77 21.38
CA ILE A 188 25.01 20.12 20.11
C ILE A 188 25.89 20.58 18.95
N GLN A 189 26.74 21.59 19.13
CA GLN A 189 27.69 22.02 18.12
C GLN A 189 28.64 20.88 17.72
N GLY A 190 28.76 20.60 16.41
CA GLY A 190 29.61 19.53 15.90
C GLY A 190 29.09 18.11 16.14
N LEU A 191 27.83 17.96 16.57
CA LEU A 191 27.15 16.67 16.66
C LEU A 191 26.96 16.09 15.25
N LYS A 192 27.32 14.82 15.04
CA LYS A 192 27.04 14.09 13.79
C LYS A 192 25.97 13.04 14.03
N VAL A 193 24.89 13.11 13.26
CA VAL A 193 23.76 12.17 13.38
C VAL A 193 23.37 11.64 12.01
N SER A 194 23.38 10.31 11.88
CA SER A 194 23.29 9.62 10.58
C SER A 194 21.91 9.03 10.25
N LYS A 195 21.04 8.76 11.23
CA LYS A 195 19.72 8.16 10.98
C LYS A 195 18.54 9.00 11.47
N HIS A 196 18.50 9.33 12.76
CA HIS A 196 17.37 10.05 13.37
C HIS A 196 17.87 11.16 14.28
N LEU A 197 17.46 12.40 14.01
CA LEU A 197 17.73 13.54 14.87
C LEU A 197 16.42 14.21 15.26
N LYS A 198 16.14 14.31 16.56
CA LYS A 198 15.01 15.06 17.09
C LYS A 198 15.45 15.91 18.25
N ILE A 199 15.24 17.22 18.14
CA ILE A 199 15.45 18.18 19.22
C ILE A 199 14.28 19.16 19.20
N ARG A 200 13.43 19.14 20.23
CA ARG A 200 12.22 19.98 20.29
C ARG A 200 12.42 21.36 20.92
N CYS A 201 13.52 21.56 21.64
CA CYS A 201 13.88 22.87 22.19
C CYS A 201 14.60 23.75 21.15
N GLU A 202 14.67 25.05 21.42
CA GLU A 202 15.39 26.01 20.58
C GLU A 202 16.89 25.69 20.54
N THR A 203 17.41 25.42 19.35
CA THR A 203 18.77 24.90 19.15
C THR A 203 19.80 25.97 18.85
N GLY A 204 19.39 27.14 18.33
CA GLY A 204 20.29 28.15 17.79
C GLY A 204 21.16 27.64 16.62
N MET A 205 20.74 26.57 15.95
CA MET A 205 21.44 25.95 14.83
C MET A 205 21.42 26.86 13.60
N THR A 206 22.54 27.00 12.88
CA THR A 206 22.64 27.82 11.66
C THR A 206 22.27 27.04 10.39
N ASP A 207 22.13 27.77 9.29
CA ASP A 207 21.89 27.20 7.95
C ASP A 207 22.98 26.20 7.53
N GLU A 208 24.26 26.51 7.78
CA GLU A 208 25.39 25.63 7.45
C GLU A 208 25.38 24.34 8.28
N GLU A 209 25.01 24.44 9.56
CA GLU A 209 24.88 23.29 10.44
C GLU A 209 23.73 22.37 9.98
N LEU A 210 22.59 22.95 9.59
CA LEU A 210 21.44 22.20 9.05
C LEU A 210 21.81 21.44 7.76
N GLU A 211 22.57 22.07 6.86
CA GLU A 211 23.00 21.47 5.59
C GLU A 211 23.90 20.23 5.83
N GLY A 212 24.77 20.31 6.83
CA GLY A 212 25.70 19.26 7.24
C GLY A 212 25.07 18.02 7.88
N ILE A 213 23.78 18.05 8.24
CA ILE A 213 23.10 16.90 8.85
C ILE A 213 22.82 15.81 7.82
N GLU A 214 23.27 14.59 8.11
CA GLU A 214 23.08 13.41 7.26
C GLU A 214 21.69 12.78 7.43
N ALA A 215 21.20 12.65 8.67
CA ALA A 215 19.92 12.04 8.99
C ALA A 215 18.75 12.72 8.26
N MET A 216 17.97 12.01 7.44
CA MET A 216 16.79 12.56 6.76
C MET A 216 15.54 12.60 7.66
N ASP A 217 15.46 11.71 8.64
CA ASP A 217 14.47 11.78 9.71
C ASP A 217 14.89 12.84 10.74
N LEU A 218 14.29 14.02 10.63
CA LEU A 218 14.76 15.24 11.27
C LEU A 218 13.60 16.01 11.89
N THR A 219 13.76 16.37 13.17
CA THR A 219 12.90 17.33 13.87
C THR A 219 13.78 18.34 14.58
N ILE A 220 13.69 19.62 14.23
CA ILE A 220 14.50 20.67 14.84
C ILE A 220 13.76 22.00 14.96
N SER A 221 14.13 22.80 15.96
CA SER A 221 13.68 24.19 16.12
C SER A 221 14.89 25.12 16.19
N SER A 222 14.94 26.13 15.33
CA SER A 222 15.95 27.18 15.41
C SER A 222 15.47 28.51 14.83
N ASP A 223 15.61 29.58 15.61
CA ASP A 223 15.40 30.95 15.14
C ASP A 223 16.60 31.48 14.31
N GLN A 224 17.65 30.67 14.15
CA GLN A 224 18.81 30.99 13.32
C GLN A 224 18.78 30.29 11.95
N ILE A 225 17.83 29.36 11.74
CA ILE A 225 17.60 28.78 10.42
C ILE A 225 16.79 29.77 9.60
N THR A 226 17.15 29.96 8.33
CA THR A 226 16.38 30.77 7.37
C THR A 226 15.35 29.91 6.61
N PRO A 227 14.26 30.53 6.14
CA PRO A 227 13.32 29.86 5.23
C PRO A 227 13.99 29.26 3.97
N ALA A 228 15.06 29.90 3.48
CA ALA A 228 15.80 29.43 2.31
C ALA A 228 16.55 28.13 2.62
N ALA A 229 17.21 28.03 3.76
CA ALA A 229 17.85 26.80 4.19
C ALA A 229 16.84 25.70 4.50
N ALA A 230 15.70 26.04 5.11
CA ALA A 230 14.60 25.10 5.32
C ALA A 230 14.05 24.55 4.00
N LYS A 231 13.92 25.39 2.95
CA LYS A 231 13.56 24.96 1.59
C LYS A 231 14.59 24.00 1.00
N ILE A 232 15.88 24.32 1.05
CA ILE A 232 16.95 23.43 0.56
C ILE A 232 16.88 22.08 1.28
N ARG A 233 16.62 22.11 2.59
CA ARG A 233 16.47 20.91 3.40
C ARG A 233 15.25 20.08 3.01
N LEU A 234 14.11 20.72 2.74
CA LEU A 234 12.91 20.07 2.20
C LEU A 234 13.19 19.39 0.84
N LEU A 235 13.89 20.06 -0.07
CA LEU A 235 14.29 19.48 -1.36
C LEU A 235 15.17 18.23 -1.17
N LYS A 236 16.14 18.30 -0.24
CA LYS A 236 17.01 17.18 0.12
C LYS A 236 16.19 16.01 0.68
N PHE A 237 15.23 16.28 1.57
CA PHE A 237 14.33 15.26 2.12
C PHE A 237 13.47 14.60 1.04
N LEU A 238 12.88 15.35 0.11
CA LEU A 238 12.09 14.76 -0.98
C LEU A 238 12.93 13.86 -1.88
N LYS A 239 14.21 14.21 -2.08
CA LYS A 239 15.14 13.46 -2.92
C LYS A 239 15.71 12.20 -2.27
N PHE A 240 16.05 12.27 -0.99
CA PHE A 240 16.82 11.22 -0.29
C PHE A 240 16.05 10.53 0.86
N GLY A 241 14.90 11.08 1.27
CA GLY A 241 14.09 10.52 2.36
C GLY A 241 13.47 9.17 2.02
N LYS A 242 13.33 8.34 3.04
CA LYS A 242 12.70 7.01 3.01
C LYS A 242 11.26 7.06 3.51
N ARG A 243 10.52 5.98 3.25
CA ARG A 243 9.06 5.91 3.45
C ARG A 243 8.59 6.21 4.88
N HIS A 244 9.38 5.92 5.91
CA HIS A 244 9.01 6.09 7.33
C HIS A 244 9.67 7.30 7.99
N GLU A 245 10.46 8.06 7.25
CA GLU A 245 11.16 9.23 7.76
C GLU A 245 10.26 10.46 7.67
N LYS A 246 10.47 11.42 8.55
CA LYS A 246 9.74 12.69 8.56
C LYS A 246 10.69 13.88 8.62
N LEU A 247 10.25 15.00 8.07
CA LEU A 247 10.91 16.27 8.20
C LEU A 247 10.01 17.22 8.98
N GLU A 248 10.57 17.83 10.01
CA GLU A 248 9.93 18.87 10.81
C GLU A 248 10.97 19.94 11.16
N ILE A 249 10.78 21.16 10.67
CA ILE A 249 11.66 22.30 10.95
C ILE A 249 10.80 23.43 11.47
N ARG A 250 11.11 23.93 12.65
CA ARG A 250 10.62 25.22 13.13
C ARG A 250 11.71 26.28 12.93
N THR A 251 11.32 27.39 12.31
CA THR A 251 12.22 28.45 11.82
C THR A 251 11.53 29.80 11.94
N VAL A 252 12.28 30.89 11.75
CA VAL A 252 11.73 32.26 11.72
C VAL A 252 10.68 32.41 10.62
N HIS A 253 9.62 33.16 10.91
CA HIS A 253 8.57 33.54 9.98
C HIS A 253 8.82 34.96 9.45
N PRO A 254 9.21 35.14 8.16
CA PRO A 254 9.37 36.46 7.58
C PRO A 254 8.05 37.16 7.34
N GLN A 255 8.05 38.49 7.43
CA GLN A 255 6.93 39.30 6.99
C GLN A 255 6.62 39.04 5.50
N PHE A 256 5.35 38.75 5.18
CA PHE A 256 4.85 38.44 3.83
C PHE A 256 5.26 37.09 3.23
N PHE A 257 5.73 36.15 4.05
CA PHE A 257 6.01 34.78 3.61
C PHE A 257 4.73 34.07 3.15
N ASP A 258 4.81 33.41 2.00
CA ASP A 258 3.74 32.57 1.46
C ASP A 258 4.32 31.20 1.13
N ALA A 259 3.86 30.17 1.83
CA ALA A 259 4.42 28.83 1.71
C ALA A 259 4.32 28.28 0.28
N GLN A 260 3.22 28.57 -0.43
CA GLN A 260 3.02 28.07 -1.79
C GLN A 260 3.97 28.74 -2.78
N ARG A 261 4.16 30.06 -2.67
CA ARG A 261 5.08 30.84 -3.52
C ARG A 261 6.54 30.56 -3.18
N ASP A 262 6.87 30.52 -1.89
CA ASP A 262 8.26 30.62 -1.44
C ASP A 262 8.91 29.24 -1.24
N LEU A 263 8.16 28.20 -0.83
CA LEU A 263 8.72 26.85 -0.60
C LEU A 263 8.61 25.94 -1.82
N PHE A 264 7.55 26.04 -2.60
CA PHE A 264 7.32 25.09 -3.68
C PHE A 264 8.10 25.43 -4.94
N SER A 265 8.26 24.40 -5.78
CA SER A 265 8.79 24.55 -7.12
C SER A 265 7.63 24.53 -8.11
N ASP A 266 7.76 25.26 -9.21
CA ASP A 266 6.75 25.29 -10.29
C ASP A 266 6.50 23.91 -10.92
N SER A 267 7.45 22.98 -10.79
CA SER A 267 7.28 21.61 -11.26
C SER A 267 6.39 20.75 -10.34
N TRP A 268 6.12 21.20 -9.11
CA TRP A 268 5.42 20.41 -8.11
C TRP A 268 3.92 20.48 -8.29
N ILE A 269 3.28 19.31 -8.19
CA ILE A 269 1.83 19.21 -8.13
C ILE A 269 1.44 19.17 -6.66
N VAL A 270 0.95 20.30 -6.16
CA VAL A 270 0.52 20.45 -4.76
C VAL A 270 -0.98 20.72 -4.71
N LYS A 271 -1.65 20.24 -3.66
CA LYS A 271 -3.04 20.60 -3.38
C LYS A 271 -3.19 21.05 -1.94
N LYS A 272 -3.73 22.24 -1.76
CA LYS A 272 -4.18 22.75 -0.48
C LYS A 272 -5.46 22.01 -0.03
N ILE A 273 -5.54 21.66 1.24
CA ILE A 273 -6.74 21.14 1.88
C ILE A 273 -7.45 22.33 2.53
N PRO A 274 -8.73 22.61 2.20
CA PRO A 274 -9.45 23.70 2.83
C PRO A 274 -9.55 23.50 4.34
N GLN A 275 -9.25 24.55 5.11
CA GLN A 275 -9.46 24.61 6.56
C GLN A 275 -10.46 25.70 6.89
N ASP A 276 -11.18 25.54 8.01
CA ASP A 276 -12.17 26.53 8.46
C ASP A 276 -11.51 27.83 8.95
N TYR A 277 -10.24 27.77 9.35
CA TYR A 277 -9.42 28.92 9.79
C TYR A 277 -7.97 28.74 9.30
N GLU A 278 -7.49 29.68 8.48
CA GLU A 278 -6.11 29.72 7.98
C GLU A 278 -5.64 31.18 7.98
N GLU A 279 -4.41 31.41 8.44
CA GLU A 279 -3.75 32.70 8.24
C GLU A 279 -3.27 32.84 6.79
N GLY A 280 -3.25 34.07 6.27
CA GLY A 280 -2.83 34.33 4.89
C GLY A 280 -1.37 33.93 4.67
N GLY A 281 -1.15 32.97 3.77
CA GLY A 281 0.18 32.45 3.41
C GLY A 281 0.46 31.02 3.90
N GLU A 282 -0.31 30.52 4.87
CA GLU A 282 -0.19 29.13 5.35
C GLU A 282 -0.55 28.12 4.26
N PHE A 283 0.04 26.94 4.34
CA PHE A 283 -0.29 25.84 3.44
C PHE A 283 -0.40 24.52 4.18
N ILE A 284 -1.61 23.98 4.25
CA ILE A 284 -1.85 22.61 4.71
C ILE A 284 -2.35 21.81 3.52
N GLY A 285 -1.69 20.72 3.18
CA GLY A 285 -2.00 20.02 1.95
C GLY A 285 -1.17 18.78 1.66
N LYS A 286 -1.13 18.44 0.37
CA LYS A 286 -0.38 17.29 -0.13
C LYS A 286 0.48 17.67 -1.33
N ILE A 287 1.68 17.10 -1.39
CA ILE A 287 2.53 17.10 -2.59
C ILE A 287 2.32 15.76 -3.29
N PHE A 288 1.81 15.80 -4.52
CA PHE A 288 1.43 14.61 -5.29
C PHE A 288 2.55 14.12 -6.21
N SER A 289 3.23 15.06 -6.87
CA SER A 289 4.32 14.74 -7.80
C SER A 289 5.18 15.98 -8.10
N GLY A 290 6.12 15.85 -9.04
CA GLY A 290 7.02 16.91 -9.48
C GLY A 290 8.37 16.94 -8.78
N PHE A 291 8.64 15.96 -7.92
CA PHE A 291 9.94 15.72 -7.28
C PHE A 291 10.49 14.35 -7.69
N GLU A 292 11.81 14.20 -7.63
CA GLU A 292 12.51 12.94 -7.92
C GLU A 292 13.14 12.39 -6.64
N ASN A 293 12.79 11.16 -6.28
CA ASN A 293 13.37 10.46 -5.14
C ASN A 293 14.27 9.31 -5.62
N ILE A 294 15.52 9.27 -5.14
CA ILE A 294 16.52 8.30 -5.61
C ILE A 294 16.22 6.84 -5.22
N HIS A 295 15.32 6.65 -4.24
CA HIS A 295 14.87 5.33 -3.80
C HIS A 295 13.59 4.88 -4.53
N GLY A 296 13.11 5.64 -5.52
CA GLY A 296 11.88 5.36 -6.27
C GLY A 296 10.60 5.62 -5.47
N ILE A 297 10.67 6.35 -4.35
CA ILE A 297 9.54 6.60 -3.45
C ILE A 297 8.74 7.82 -3.93
N GLN A 298 7.79 7.56 -4.82
CA GLN A 298 6.92 8.57 -5.45
C GLN A 298 5.55 8.70 -4.76
N ASP A 299 5.39 8.15 -3.56
CA ASP A 299 4.17 8.27 -2.75
C ASP A 299 3.81 9.75 -2.47
N ASN A 300 2.53 10.05 -2.24
CA ASN A 300 2.12 11.40 -1.83
C ASN A 300 2.80 11.82 -0.52
N ARG A 301 3.14 13.10 -0.40
CA ARG A 301 3.62 13.69 0.85
C ARG A 301 2.49 14.47 1.51
N GLU A 302 2.28 14.24 2.80
CA GLU A 302 1.58 15.19 3.64
C GLU A 302 2.54 16.36 3.89
N PHE A 303 2.03 17.58 3.74
CA PHE A 303 2.82 18.78 3.92
C PHE A 303 2.01 19.81 4.69
N SER A 304 2.62 20.40 5.71
CA SER A 304 2.07 21.59 6.36
C SER A 304 3.14 22.66 6.53
N CYS A 305 2.74 23.90 6.32
CA CYS A 305 3.45 25.09 6.71
C CYS A 305 2.51 25.93 7.57
N ASP A 306 2.75 25.90 8.88
CA ASP A 306 1.89 26.47 9.92
C ASP A 306 2.60 27.67 10.57
N TYR A 307 1.88 28.75 10.86
CA TYR A 307 2.42 29.98 11.43
C TYR A 307 2.13 30.08 12.94
N TYR A 308 3.12 30.55 13.70
CA TYR A 308 3.07 30.71 15.14
C TYR A 308 3.76 32.03 15.52
N GLY A 309 3.09 33.15 15.29
CA GLY A 309 3.64 34.49 15.50
C GLY A 309 4.87 34.73 14.61
N ASP A 310 6.02 34.99 15.25
CA ASP A 310 7.31 35.23 14.57
C ASP A 310 8.03 33.94 14.15
N SER A 311 7.41 32.78 14.35
CA SER A 311 7.95 31.47 13.96
C SER A 311 6.99 30.74 13.02
N MET A 312 7.53 29.90 12.15
CA MET A 312 6.76 29.00 11.30
C MET A 312 7.29 27.57 11.41
N ARG A 313 6.42 26.60 11.13
CA ARG A 313 6.73 25.17 11.12
C ARG A 313 6.57 24.64 9.71
N ILE A 314 7.56 23.91 9.21
CA ILE A 314 7.50 23.16 7.96
C ILE A 314 7.52 21.67 8.31
N PHE A 315 6.48 20.96 7.92
CA PHE A 315 6.33 19.52 8.10
C PHE A 315 6.17 18.82 6.76
N CYS A 316 6.85 17.68 6.58
CA CYS A 316 6.72 16.83 5.41
C CYS A 316 6.92 15.36 5.79
N ALA A 317 6.00 14.49 5.38
CA ALA A 317 6.09 13.05 5.58
C ALA A 317 5.37 12.29 4.45
N VAL A 318 5.67 11.00 4.26
CA VAL A 318 4.87 10.16 3.35
C VAL A 318 3.47 9.98 3.94
N VAL A 319 2.44 10.13 3.11
CA VAL A 319 1.05 9.87 3.53
C VAL A 319 0.91 8.40 3.90
N GLU A 320 0.81 8.10 5.20
CA GLU A 320 0.41 6.77 5.66
C GLU A 320 -1.04 6.53 5.26
N LYS A 321 -1.27 5.61 4.32
CA LYS A 321 -2.63 5.21 3.86
C LYS A 321 -3.56 4.83 5.02
N SER A 322 -3.01 4.44 6.17
CA SER A 322 -3.78 4.04 7.37
C SER A 322 -4.42 5.20 8.15
N LYS A 323 -3.98 6.46 7.97
CA LYS A 323 -4.47 7.61 8.77
C LYS A 323 -5.41 8.57 8.03
N THR A 324 -5.49 8.48 6.71
CA THR A 324 -6.42 9.31 5.91
C THR A 324 -7.47 8.51 5.15
N SER A 325 -7.60 7.20 5.41
CA SER A 325 -8.64 6.44 4.73
C SER A 325 -10.02 6.81 5.29
N LEU A 326 -10.73 7.69 4.58
CA LEU A 326 -12.11 7.40 4.23
C LEU A 326 -12.11 6.08 3.44
N THR A 327 -11.86 4.95 4.10
CA THR A 327 -12.10 3.64 3.50
C THR A 327 -13.60 3.56 3.35
N PHE A 328 -14.11 3.66 2.12
CA PHE A 328 -15.55 3.67 1.83
C PHE A 328 -16.27 2.40 2.32
N LEU A 329 -15.51 1.33 2.61
CA LEU A 329 -16.00 0.09 3.16
C LEU A 329 -15.89 0.00 4.70
N GLY A 330 -15.13 0.89 5.35
CA GLY A 330 -14.88 0.87 6.80
C GLY A 330 -13.87 -0.20 7.26
N LYS A 331 -13.59 -0.22 8.56
CA LYS A 331 -12.68 -1.20 9.18
C LYS A 331 -13.32 -2.60 9.18
N ASN A 332 -12.51 -3.64 8.93
CA ASN A 332 -12.95 -5.05 8.93
C ASN A 332 -14.10 -5.31 7.97
N ALA A 333 -14.07 -4.62 6.84
CA ALA A 333 -15.06 -4.78 5.80
C ALA A 333 -14.96 -6.17 5.15
N ILE A 334 -16.12 -6.73 4.84
CA ILE A 334 -16.29 -7.89 3.97
C ILE A 334 -17.06 -7.42 2.75
N ALA A 335 -16.56 -7.78 1.57
CA ALA A 335 -17.23 -7.60 0.31
C ALA A 335 -17.34 -8.95 -0.39
N ILE A 336 -18.55 -9.32 -0.79
CA ILE A 336 -18.85 -10.52 -1.55
C ILE A 336 -19.25 -10.08 -2.96
N VAL A 337 -18.50 -10.55 -3.95
CA VAL A 337 -18.83 -10.41 -5.37
C VAL A 337 -19.56 -11.68 -5.77
N THR A 338 -20.85 -11.58 -6.07
CA THR A 338 -21.68 -12.75 -6.39
C THR A 338 -22.54 -12.51 -7.62
N THR A 339 -22.99 -13.59 -8.25
CA THR A 339 -23.87 -13.55 -9.41
C THR A 339 -25.19 -14.19 -9.01
N MET A 340 -26.27 -13.41 -9.06
CA MET A 340 -27.58 -13.83 -8.56
C MET A 340 -28.64 -13.67 -9.64
N ASN A 341 -29.63 -14.56 -9.63
CA ASN A 341 -30.78 -14.45 -10.51
C ASN A 341 -31.65 -13.26 -10.06
N LYS A 342 -31.81 -12.26 -10.93
CA LYS A 342 -32.57 -11.04 -10.62
C LYS A 342 -34.06 -11.30 -10.42
N ARG A 343 -34.59 -12.43 -10.92
CA ARG A 343 -36.01 -12.82 -10.81
C ARG A 343 -36.38 -13.32 -9.41
N THR A 344 -35.39 -13.59 -8.55
CA THR A 344 -35.65 -14.14 -7.22
C THR A 344 -36.37 -13.15 -6.28
N ALA A 345 -36.24 -11.84 -6.53
CA ALA A 345 -36.98 -10.81 -5.80
C ALA A 345 -37.38 -9.68 -6.75
N SER A 346 -38.46 -8.96 -6.44
CA SER A 346 -38.92 -7.81 -7.24
C SER A 346 -37.85 -6.72 -7.40
N LYS A 347 -37.01 -6.55 -6.37
CA LYS A 347 -35.79 -5.75 -6.42
C LYS A 347 -34.68 -6.48 -5.66
N ILE A 348 -33.76 -7.11 -6.38
CA ILE A 348 -32.72 -7.97 -5.80
C ILE A 348 -31.83 -7.24 -4.79
N THR A 349 -31.60 -5.92 -4.93
CA THR A 349 -30.82 -5.14 -3.96
C THR A 349 -31.55 -4.91 -2.63
N ASN A 350 -32.85 -5.21 -2.54
CA ASN A 350 -33.61 -5.17 -1.29
C ASN A 350 -33.61 -6.54 -0.57
N TYR A 351 -33.03 -7.57 -1.19
CA TYR A 351 -32.88 -8.88 -0.57
C TYR A 351 -31.92 -8.77 0.62
N LYS A 352 -32.20 -9.54 1.68
CA LYS A 352 -31.41 -9.53 2.91
C LYS A 352 -30.48 -10.72 2.92
N ILE A 353 -29.20 -10.45 3.11
CA ILE A 353 -28.17 -11.47 3.33
C ILE A 353 -27.55 -11.18 4.68
N ASN A 354 -27.67 -12.11 5.62
CA ASN A 354 -26.99 -11.99 6.91
C ASN A 354 -25.62 -12.66 6.80
N LEU A 355 -24.59 -11.94 7.24
CA LEU A 355 -23.23 -12.45 7.31
C LEU A 355 -22.81 -12.59 8.76
N ILE A 356 -22.19 -13.73 9.08
CA ILE A 356 -21.72 -14.06 10.42
C ILE A 356 -20.20 -14.18 10.38
N GLY A 357 -19.52 -13.32 11.12
CA GLY A 357 -18.06 -13.33 11.26
C GLY A 357 -17.66 -13.82 12.64
N THR A 358 -16.76 -14.78 12.69
CA THR A 358 -16.29 -15.38 13.96
C THR A 358 -14.77 -15.26 14.08
N ASN A 359 -14.31 -14.83 15.26
CA ASN A 359 -12.92 -14.94 15.70
C ASN A 359 -12.86 -15.74 17.01
N LYS A 360 -11.66 -15.88 17.60
CA LYS A 360 -11.46 -16.69 18.82
C LYS A 360 -12.28 -16.26 20.04
N THR A 361 -12.73 -15.01 20.11
CA THR A 361 -13.36 -14.43 21.30
C THR A 361 -14.79 -13.98 21.07
N MET A 362 -15.21 -13.78 19.82
CA MET A 362 -16.48 -13.16 19.48
C MET A 362 -17.03 -13.67 18.15
N GLN A 363 -18.36 -13.75 18.09
CA GLN A 363 -19.14 -13.91 16.87
C GLN A 363 -20.01 -12.67 16.67
N MET A 364 -20.09 -12.17 15.44
CA MET A 364 -20.89 -11.01 15.07
C MET A 364 -21.74 -11.34 13.85
N THR A 365 -23.03 -11.01 13.90
CA THR A 365 -23.95 -11.12 12.76
C THR A 365 -24.33 -9.72 12.30
N GLN A 366 -24.25 -9.45 10.99
CA GLN A 366 -24.65 -8.19 10.41
C GLN A 366 -25.34 -8.40 9.06
N GLU A 367 -26.38 -7.60 8.80
CA GLU A 367 -27.06 -7.57 7.49
C GLU A 367 -26.13 -6.88 6.47
N ALA A 368 -25.96 -7.50 5.30
CA ALA A 368 -25.16 -6.95 4.23
C ALA A 368 -25.98 -5.97 3.37
N THR A 369 -25.35 -4.84 3.01
CA THR A 369 -25.91 -3.92 2.01
C THR A 369 -25.63 -4.47 0.61
N LEU A 370 -26.68 -4.58 -0.22
CA LEU A 370 -26.55 -5.07 -1.59
C LEU A 370 -26.56 -3.93 -2.61
N THR A 371 -25.63 -3.98 -3.56
CA THR A 371 -25.56 -3.08 -4.71
C THR A 371 -25.38 -3.87 -6.01
N THR A 372 -25.65 -3.24 -7.15
CA THR A 372 -25.44 -3.83 -8.47
C THR A 372 -25.09 -2.76 -9.49
N GLU A 373 -24.15 -3.05 -10.39
CA GLU A 373 -23.81 -2.20 -11.54
C GLU A 373 -24.75 -2.44 -12.74
N HIS A 374 -25.59 -3.47 -12.69
CA HIS A 374 -26.56 -3.75 -13.75
C HIS A 374 -27.82 -2.90 -13.61
N ALA A 375 -28.42 -2.54 -14.75
CA ALA A 375 -29.74 -1.96 -14.73
C ALA A 375 -30.77 -3.04 -14.36
N LEU A 376 -31.82 -2.70 -13.61
CA LEU A 376 -32.84 -3.70 -13.22
C LEU A 376 -33.62 -4.27 -14.44
N ASN A 377 -33.60 -3.57 -15.57
CA ASN A 377 -34.17 -3.99 -16.85
C ASN A 377 -33.12 -4.56 -17.82
N ASP A 378 -31.93 -4.95 -17.35
CA ASP A 378 -30.89 -5.57 -18.17
C ASP A 378 -31.39 -6.92 -18.74
N ARG A 379 -30.78 -7.41 -19.82
CA ARG A 379 -31.28 -8.53 -20.62
C ARG A 379 -31.02 -9.89 -19.98
N CYS A 380 -29.89 -10.02 -19.29
CA CYS A 380 -29.43 -11.25 -18.67
C CYS A 380 -30.16 -11.49 -17.35
N ASP A 381 -30.54 -12.73 -17.06
CA ASP A 381 -31.26 -13.08 -15.84
C ASP A 381 -30.36 -13.10 -14.61
N TYR A 382 -29.08 -13.43 -14.80
CA TYR A 382 -28.08 -13.34 -13.77
C TYR A 382 -27.35 -12.00 -13.84
N SER A 383 -27.20 -11.34 -12.70
CA SER A 383 -26.52 -10.06 -12.58
C SER A 383 -25.46 -10.10 -11.48
N LEU A 384 -24.40 -9.31 -11.66
CA LEU A 384 -23.44 -9.03 -10.59
C LEU A 384 -24.16 -8.31 -9.43
N ILE A 385 -24.09 -8.90 -8.24
CA ILE A 385 -24.48 -8.31 -6.97
C ILE A 385 -23.23 -8.22 -6.08
N THR A 386 -23.03 -7.05 -5.48
CA THR A 386 -22.01 -6.85 -4.46
C THR A 386 -22.71 -6.76 -3.10
N ALA A 387 -22.36 -7.63 -2.17
CA ALA A 387 -22.81 -7.57 -0.78
C ALA A 387 -21.67 -7.04 0.10
N GLN A 388 -21.95 -6.03 0.92
CA GLN A 388 -20.93 -5.40 1.78
C GLN A 388 -21.40 -5.25 3.23
N THR A 389 -20.51 -5.48 4.19
CA THR A 389 -20.77 -5.29 5.63
C THR A 389 -19.46 -5.17 6.42
N ASN A 390 -19.52 -4.88 7.73
CA ASN A 390 -18.36 -4.83 8.62
C ASN A 390 -18.50 -5.87 9.74
N LEU A 391 -17.49 -6.74 9.89
CA LEU A 391 -17.52 -7.83 10.88
C LEU A 391 -16.37 -7.71 11.89
N VAL A 392 -16.01 -8.83 12.51
CA VAL A 392 -15.01 -8.91 13.57
C VAL A 392 -13.58 -8.75 13.04
N GLU A 393 -12.71 -8.12 13.84
CA GLU A 393 -11.27 -8.11 13.58
C GLU A 393 -10.68 -9.51 13.61
N ARG A 394 -9.69 -9.76 12.75
CA ARG A 394 -8.96 -11.03 12.66
C ARG A 394 -9.90 -12.23 12.57
N MET A 395 -10.94 -12.10 11.75
CA MET A 395 -11.93 -13.14 11.47
C MET A 395 -11.23 -14.42 10.97
N GLU A 396 -11.63 -15.56 11.53
CA GLU A 396 -11.15 -16.89 11.16
C GLU A 396 -12.19 -17.64 10.33
N LYS A 397 -13.48 -17.30 10.49
CA LYS A 397 -14.60 -17.97 9.83
C LYS A 397 -15.66 -16.97 9.39
N LEU A 398 -16.19 -17.17 8.18
CA LEU A 398 -17.27 -16.39 7.57
C LEU A 398 -18.41 -17.33 7.19
N GLU A 399 -19.64 -16.97 7.55
CA GLU A 399 -20.84 -17.73 7.20
C GLU A 399 -21.92 -16.81 6.62
N ILE A 400 -22.73 -17.38 5.74
CA ILE A 400 -23.96 -16.78 5.21
C ILE A 400 -25.14 -17.43 5.91
N GLU A 401 -26.09 -16.63 6.40
CA GLU A 401 -27.33 -17.08 7.00
C GLU A 401 -28.54 -16.64 6.18
N ALA A 402 -29.47 -17.58 5.97
CA ALA A 402 -30.79 -17.31 5.40
C ALA A 402 -31.82 -18.28 6.00
N ASP A 403 -32.88 -17.71 6.58
CA ASP A 403 -34.02 -18.43 7.18
C ASP A 403 -33.60 -19.51 8.20
N GLY A 404 -32.63 -19.21 9.05
CA GLY A 404 -32.10 -20.11 10.07
C GLY A 404 -31.13 -21.18 9.56
N VAL A 405 -30.90 -21.25 8.24
CA VAL A 405 -29.87 -22.11 7.65
C VAL A 405 -28.57 -21.33 7.54
N VAL A 406 -27.46 -21.94 7.95
CA VAL A 406 -26.12 -21.33 7.95
C VAL A 406 -25.18 -22.13 7.07
N MET A 407 -24.36 -21.43 6.30
CA MET A 407 -23.39 -22.00 5.38
C MET A 407 -22.05 -21.27 5.50
N GLU A 408 -20.98 -22.01 5.78
CA GLU A 408 -19.61 -21.47 5.77
C GLU A 408 -19.15 -21.20 4.34
N VAL A 409 -18.48 -20.06 4.13
CA VAL A 409 -17.92 -19.68 2.83
C VAL A 409 -16.45 -19.26 2.96
N PRO A 410 -15.60 -19.64 2.00
CA PRO A 410 -14.21 -19.21 1.98
C PRO A 410 -14.11 -17.70 1.73
N PHE A 411 -13.09 -17.07 2.30
CA PHE A 411 -12.77 -15.67 2.05
C PHE A 411 -11.27 -15.47 1.91
N ARG A 412 -10.87 -14.44 1.18
CA ARG A 412 -9.47 -14.06 0.96
C ARG A 412 -9.23 -12.63 1.40
N LYS A 413 -8.01 -12.35 1.87
CA LYS A 413 -7.59 -10.99 2.21
C LYS A 413 -7.23 -10.22 0.95
N THR A 414 -7.49 -8.91 0.97
CA THR A 414 -7.04 -8.00 -0.08
C THR A 414 -5.51 -7.89 -0.07
N LYS A 415 -4.95 -7.42 -1.20
CA LYS A 415 -3.53 -7.10 -1.27
C LYS A 415 -3.29 -5.75 -0.57
N TYR A 416 -2.28 -5.70 0.29
CA TYR A 416 -1.84 -4.46 0.96
C TYR A 416 -0.64 -3.80 0.26
N SER A 417 -0.08 -4.47 -0.75
CA SER A 417 1.04 -3.99 -1.55
C SER A 417 0.91 -4.48 -2.98
N ALA A 418 1.39 -3.68 -3.94
CA ALA A 418 1.48 -4.05 -5.34
C ALA A 418 2.86 -3.65 -5.91
N PRO A 419 3.32 -4.29 -7.00
CA PRO A 419 4.60 -3.95 -7.63
C PRO A 419 4.66 -2.52 -8.18
N LYS A 420 3.50 -1.94 -8.52
CA LYS A 420 3.37 -0.61 -9.11
C LYS A 420 2.18 0.15 -8.50
N PRO A 421 2.21 1.50 -8.51
CA PRO A 421 1.11 2.33 -7.98
C PRO A 421 -0.13 2.32 -8.88
N VAL A 422 -0.03 1.82 -10.12
CA VAL A 422 -1.13 1.66 -11.05
C VAL A 422 -1.27 0.18 -11.42
N VAL A 423 -2.49 -0.36 -11.32
CA VAL A 423 -2.83 -1.71 -11.78
C VAL A 423 -3.89 -1.62 -12.87
N PHE A 424 -3.69 -2.38 -13.93
CA PHE A 424 -4.67 -2.58 -14.98
C PHE A 424 -5.35 -3.93 -14.80
N CYS A 425 -6.63 -3.88 -14.48
CA CYS A 425 -7.52 -5.02 -14.42
C CYS A 425 -8.00 -5.31 -15.84
N VAL A 426 -7.39 -6.32 -16.45
CA VAL A 426 -7.72 -6.73 -17.81
C VAL A 426 -8.89 -7.70 -17.78
N SER A 427 -9.80 -7.55 -18.73
CA SER A 427 -10.97 -8.40 -18.86
C SER A 427 -10.62 -9.90 -18.99
N PRO A 428 -11.53 -10.82 -18.59
CA PRO A 428 -11.27 -12.25 -18.70
C PRO A 428 -10.95 -12.69 -20.12
N GLN A 429 -9.80 -13.34 -20.29
CA GLN A 429 -9.30 -13.88 -21.55
C GLN A 429 -9.98 -15.22 -21.85
N PHE A 430 -10.48 -15.37 -23.07
CA PHE A 430 -11.24 -16.54 -23.50
C PHE A 430 -10.82 -16.97 -24.90
N ALA A 431 -10.54 -18.26 -25.09
CA ALA A 431 -9.99 -18.84 -26.31
C ALA A 431 -8.87 -17.98 -26.90
N ALA A 432 -8.08 -17.36 -26.02
CA ALA A 432 -7.13 -16.34 -26.40
C ALA A 432 -5.94 -16.96 -27.13
N GLU A 433 -5.64 -16.44 -28.33
CA GLU A 433 -4.56 -16.93 -29.19
C GLU A 433 -3.61 -15.83 -29.69
N GLN A 434 -4.05 -14.56 -29.65
CA GLN A 434 -3.29 -13.42 -30.17
C GLN A 434 -2.27 -12.89 -29.15
N TRP A 435 -1.18 -13.63 -28.98
CA TRP A 435 -0.10 -13.29 -28.05
C TRP A 435 0.59 -11.94 -28.36
N GLN A 436 0.52 -11.45 -29.61
CA GLN A 436 1.10 -10.17 -30.02
C GLN A 436 0.47 -8.98 -29.28
N THR A 437 -0.85 -9.02 -29.06
CA THR A 437 -1.58 -7.98 -28.32
C THR A 437 -1.03 -7.86 -26.90
N PHE A 438 -0.80 -8.99 -26.25
CA PHE A 438 -0.23 -9.02 -24.91
C PHE A 438 1.18 -8.44 -24.87
N LEU A 439 2.04 -8.73 -25.85
CA LEU A 439 3.37 -8.13 -25.89
C LEU A 439 3.32 -6.61 -26.00
N VAL A 440 2.43 -6.08 -26.86
CA VAL A 440 2.24 -4.63 -26.94
C VAL A 440 1.79 -4.07 -25.60
N GLN A 441 0.77 -4.68 -25.00
CA GLN A 441 0.18 -4.19 -23.77
C GLN A 441 1.13 -4.26 -22.57
N ILE A 442 1.83 -5.38 -22.37
CA ILE A 442 2.73 -5.58 -21.22
C ILE A 442 3.94 -4.66 -21.29
N HIS A 443 4.57 -4.50 -22.46
CA HIS A 443 5.78 -3.70 -22.58
C HIS A 443 5.49 -2.19 -22.54
N ILE A 444 4.39 -1.73 -23.15
CA ILE A 444 3.93 -0.35 -22.98
C ILE A 444 3.55 -0.10 -21.52
N SER A 445 2.77 -1.00 -20.90
CA SER A 445 2.36 -0.83 -19.51
C SER A 445 3.55 -0.77 -18.56
N LYS A 446 4.54 -1.66 -18.76
CA LYS A 446 5.79 -1.70 -18.00
C LYS A 446 6.57 -0.39 -18.13
N ARG A 447 6.70 0.15 -19.35
CA ARG A 447 7.43 1.40 -19.62
C ARG A 447 6.85 2.59 -18.88
N TYR A 448 5.53 2.64 -18.72
CA TYR A 448 4.81 3.74 -18.07
C TYR A 448 4.39 3.44 -16.62
N GLY A 449 4.86 2.32 -16.06
CA GLY A 449 4.75 2.02 -14.64
C GLY A 449 3.41 1.46 -14.17
N ALA A 450 2.69 0.73 -15.04
CA ALA A 450 1.51 -0.06 -14.65
C ALA A 450 1.85 -1.56 -14.50
N TYR A 451 1.05 -2.25 -13.69
CA TYR A 451 1.10 -3.70 -13.52
C TYR A 451 -0.18 -4.34 -14.06
N LEU A 452 -0.07 -5.49 -14.75
CA LEU A 452 -1.23 -6.17 -15.32
C LEU A 452 -1.78 -7.25 -14.37
N GLN A 453 -3.09 -7.22 -14.15
CA GLN A 453 -3.85 -8.31 -13.53
C GLN A 453 -4.76 -8.93 -14.59
N LEU A 454 -4.52 -10.19 -14.93
CA LEU A 454 -5.28 -10.93 -15.93
C LEU A 454 -6.18 -11.98 -15.26
N TYR A 455 -7.33 -12.18 -15.88
CA TYR A 455 -8.23 -13.29 -15.58
C TYR A 455 -8.26 -14.20 -16.80
N ILE A 456 -8.20 -15.51 -16.60
CA ILE A 456 -8.18 -16.48 -17.71
C ILE A 456 -9.39 -17.40 -17.55
N VAL A 457 -10.24 -17.47 -18.58
CA VAL A 457 -11.27 -18.52 -18.72
C VAL A 457 -10.66 -19.68 -19.50
N SER A 458 -10.15 -19.39 -20.69
CA SER A 458 -9.39 -20.34 -21.52
C SER A 458 -8.44 -19.62 -22.47
N MET A 459 -7.36 -20.29 -22.86
CA MET A 459 -6.27 -19.73 -23.66
C MET A 459 -5.45 -20.84 -24.32
N VAL A 460 -4.91 -20.59 -25.52
CA VAL A 460 -3.97 -21.51 -26.17
C VAL A 460 -2.77 -21.77 -25.26
N GLU A 461 -2.39 -23.04 -25.08
CA GLU A 461 -1.42 -23.46 -24.07
C GLU A 461 -0.05 -22.79 -24.24
N SER A 462 0.45 -22.65 -25.47
CA SER A 462 1.74 -21.99 -25.71
C SER A 462 1.72 -20.50 -25.37
N TYR A 463 0.59 -19.82 -25.60
CA TYR A 463 0.41 -18.44 -25.15
C TYR A 463 0.29 -18.36 -23.62
N TYR A 464 -0.44 -19.28 -22.97
CA TYR A 464 -0.48 -19.37 -21.52
C TYR A 464 0.92 -19.56 -20.92
N LYS A 465 1.75 -20.45 -21.50
CA LYS A 465 3.15 -20.66 -21.09
C LYS A 465 3.97 -19.37 -21.20
N LEU A 466 3.80 -18.61 -22.28
CA LEU A 466 4.46 -17.31 -22.44
C LEU A 466 4.09 -16.35 -21.29
N ILE A 467 2.79 -16.23 -20.96
CA ILE A 467 2.36 -15.37 -19.85
C ILE A 467 2.93 -15.86 -18.51
N LYS A 468 3.01 -17.18 -18.28
CA LYS A 468 3.61 -17.75 -17.06
C LYS A 468 5.08 -17.36 -16.91
N GLU A 469 5.85 -17.28 -17.99
CA GLU A 469 7.23 -16.79 -17.91
C GLU A 469 7.29 -15.30 -17.53
N TYR A 470 6.38 -14.47 -18.07
CA TYR A 470 6.27 -13.06 -17.64
C TYR A 470 5.78 -12.91 -16.20
N GLU A 471 4.93 -13.81 -15.71
CA GLU A 471 4.47 -13.82 -14.31
C GLU A 471 5.63 -14.14 -13.35
N LYS A 472 6.49 -15.12 -13.69
CA LYS A 472 7.69 -15.43 -12.90
C LYS A 472 8.64 -14.24 -12.77
N LEU A 473 8.69 -13.38 -13.78
CA LEU A 473 9.47 -12.14 -13.77
C LEU A 473 8.79 -11.01 -12.99
N GLY A 474 7.60 -11.25 -12.42
CA GLY A 474 6.88 -10.26 -11.61
C GLY A 474 6.29 -9.10 -12.41
N LEU A 475 5.95 -9.32 -13.69
CA LEU A 475 5.41 -8.29 -14.58
C LEU A 475 3.88 -8.32 -14.73
N VAL A 476 3.29 -9.50 -14.52
CA VAL A 476 1.86 -9.76 -14.64
C VAL A 476 1.44 -10.77 -13.57
N SER A 477 0.19 -10.71 -13.12
CA SER A 477 -0.46 -11.76 -12.32
C SER A 477 -1.59 -12.37 -13.14
N ILE A 478 -1.74 -13.69 -13.09
CA ILE A 478 -2.90 -14.38 -13.68
C ILE A 478 -3.76 -15.03 -12.59
N GLU A 479 -5.08 -14.97 -12.78
CA GLU A 479 -6.06 -15.60 -11.89
C GLU A 479 -7.03 -16.48 -12.71
N PRO A 480 -7.38 -17.67 -12.23
CA PRO A 480 -8.46 -18.45 -12.84
C PRO A 480 -9.79 -17.70 -12.76
N TRP A 481 -10.50 -17.58 -13.89
CA TRP A 481 -11.88 -17.09 -13.95
C TRP A 481 -12.81 -18.22 -14.32
N LEU A 482 -13.62 -18.62 -13.34
CA LEU A 482 -14.31 -19.90 -13.35
C LEU A 482 -15.65 -19.82 -14.09
N THR A 483 -15.98 -20.90 -14.81
CA THR A 483 -17.36 -21.18 -15.22
C THR A 483 -18.18 -21.58 -13.98
N ILE A 484 -19.45 -21.17 -13.95
CA ILE A 484 -20.36 -21.43 -12.84
C ILE A 484 -20.90 -22.87 -13.00
N LYS A 485 -20.43 -23.81 -12.18
CA LYS A 485 -20.92 -25.20 -12.19
C LYS A 485 -21.67 -25.52 -10.89
N PHE A 486 -22.77 -26.25 -11.01
CA PHE A 486 -23.56 -26.73 -9.87
C PHE A 486 -23.41 -28.25 -9.73
N PRO A 487 -22.69 -28.75 -8.72
CA PRO A 487 -22.58 -30.20 -8.47
C PRO A 487 -23.92 -30.90 -8.27
N VAL A 488 -24.88 -30.20 -7.67
CA VAL A 488 -26.23 -30.68 -7.41
C VAL A 488 -27.21 -29.66 -7.96
N THR A 489 -28.19 -30.12 -8.73
CA THR A 489 -29.25 -29.27 -9.31
C THR A 489 -30.60 -29.89 -9.00
N ASP A 490 -31.41 -29.20 -8.21
CA ASP A 490 -32.78 -29.62 -7.90
C ASP A 490 -33.75 -28.95 -8.88
N GLY A 491 -34.15 -29.70 -9.92
CA GLY A 491 -35.15 -29.27 -10.90
C GLY A 491 -34.61 -28.51 -12.13
N PRO A 492 -35.49 -28.05 -13.03
CA PRO A 492 -35.08 -27.26 -14.19
C PRO A 492 -34.53 -25.91 -13.72
N TYR A 493 -33.23 -25.68 -13.91
CA TYR A 493 -32.58 -24.42 -13.60
C TYR A 493 -32.15 -23.72 -14.90
N LEU A 494 -32.13 -22.39 -14.85
CA LEU A 494 -31.61 -21.58 -15.94
C LEU A 494 -30.08 -21.64 -15.91
N GLU A 495 -29.45 -22.18 -16.95
CA GLU A 495 -27.99 -22.35 -16.99
C GLU A 495 -27.30 -20.98 -16.86
N PRO A 496 -26.54 -20.73 -15.79
CA PRO A 496 -26.05 -19.39 -15.45
C PRO A 496 -24.98 -18.89 -16.42
N ASN A 497 -24.13 -19.77 -16.97
CA ASN A 497 -23.06 -19.35 -17.85
C ASN A 497 -23.60 -18.76 -19.14
N ARG A 498 -24.71 -19.23 -19.70
CA ARG A 498 -25.40 -18.64 -20.88
C ARG A 498 -26.26 -17.41 -20.53
N ASN A 499 -26.58 -17.21 -19.26
CA ASN A 499 -27.51 -16.17 -18.81
C ASN A 499 -26.86 -15.08 -17.94
N VAL A 500 -25.54 -14.99 -17.98
CA VAL A 500 -24.72 -13.90 -17.42
C VAL A 500 -24.08 -13.09 -18.55
N GLU A 501 -24.06 -11.77 -18.41
CA GLU A 501 -23.49 -10.89 -19.44
C GLU A 501 -21.97 -11.11 -19.58
N LEU A 502 -21.49 -11.30 -20.82
CA LEU A 502 -20.08 -11.25 -21.20
C LEU A 502 -19.15 -12.10 -20.31
N ARG A 503 -19.57 -13.34 -19.97
CA ARG A 503 -18.82 -14.26 -19.09
C ARG A 503 -18.49 -13.65 -17.72
N ASN A 504 -19.40 -12.82 -17.21
CA ASN A 504 -19.30 -12.18 -15.91
C ASN A 504 -18.11 -11.19 -15.80
N GLN A 505 -17.74 -10.52 -16.89
CA GLN A 505 -16.63 -9.56 -16.94
C GLN A 505 -16.72 -8.46 -15.86
N ALA A 506 -17.94 -7.99 -15.56
CA ALA A 506 -18.18 -7.00 -14.50
C ALA A 506 -17.69 -7.46 -13.12
N ALA A 507 -17.94 -8.74 -12.80
CA ALA A 507 -17.51 -9.33 -11.54
C ALA A 507 -15.99 -9.47 -11.49
N ALA A 508 -15.34 -9.83 -12.60
CA ALA A 508 -13.87 -9.91 -12.67
C ALA A 508 -13.21 -8.54 -12.41
N HIS A 509 -13.74 -7.48 -13.01
CA HIS A 509 -13.24 -6.13 -12.77
C HIS A 509 -13.50 -5.65 -11.33
N THR A 510 -14.68 -5.97 -10.78
CA THR A 510 -15.00 -5.66 -9.38
C THR A 510 -14.10 -6.43 -8.41
N ASP A 511 -13.86 -7.70 -8.69
CA ASP A 511 -12.94 -8.55 -7.93
C ASP A 511 -11.52 -7.97 -7.91
N CYS A 512 -11.00 -7.57 -9.07
CA CYS A 512 -9.68 -6.94 -9.18
C CYS A 512 -9.61 -5.58 -8.44
N LEU A 513 -10.63 -4.74 -8.59
CA LEU A 513 -10.74 -3.49 -7.86
C LEU A 513 -10.65 -3.72 -6.35
N LEU A 514 -11.43 -4.67 -5.82
CA LEU A 514 -11.44 -4.99 -4.40
C LEU A 514 -10.12 -5.62 -3.95
N MET A 515 -9.53 -6.49 -4.76
CA MET A 515 -8.24 -7.12 -4.50
C MET A 515 -7.14 -6.08 -4.28
N TYR A 516 -7.10 -5.02 -5.09
CA TYR A 516 -6.05 -3.99 -5.03
C TYR A 516 -6.46 -2.71 -4.29
N LYS A 517 -7.66 -2.66 -3.70
CA LYS A 517 -8.24 -1.44 -3.11
C LYS A 517 -7.31 -0.73 -2.13
N GLU A 518 -6.56 -1.49 -1.34
CA GLU A 518 -5.62 -0.97 -0.34
C GLU A 518 -4.15 -0.91 -0.85
N ALA A 519 -3.85 -1.58 -1.97
CA ALA A 519 -2.48 -1.73 -2.47
C ALA A 519 -2.03 -0.59 -3.38
N VAL A 520 -2.91 -0.04 -4.22
CA VAL A 520 -2.54 0.83 -5.34
C VAL A 520 -3.08 2.25 -5.19
N SER A 521 -2.68 3.17 -6.07
CA SER A 521 -3.22 4.52 -6.15
C SER A 521 -4.29 4.63 -7.25
N PHE A 522 -4.15 3.86 -8.33
CA PHE A 522 -5.12 3.81 -9.42
C PHE A 522 -5.36 2.39 -9.92
N VAL A 523 -6.60 2.14 -10.33
CA VAL A 523 -7.02 0.95 -11.07
C VAL A 523 -7.55 1.39 -12.45
N GLY A 524 -7.01 0.82 -13.52
CA GLY A 524 -7.55 0.92 -14.86
C GLY A 524 -8.38 -0.32 -15.19
N ILE A 525 -9.55 -0.13 -15.81
CA ILE A 525 -10.39 -1.22 -16.31
C ILE A 525 -10.31 -1.23 -17.83
N LEU A 526 -9.81 -2.32 -18.43
CA LEU A 526 -9.50 -2.36 -19.87
C LEU A 526 -9.58 -3.78 -20.46
N ASP A 527 -9.69 -3.85 -21.77
CA ASP A 527 -9.47 -5.08 -22.54
C ASP A 527 -7.99 -5.23 -22.92
N MET A 528 -7.56 -6.41 -23.35
CA MET A 528 -6.14 -6.69 -23.64
C MET A 528 -5.60 -5.82 -24.80
N ASP A 529 -6.47 -5.45 -25.73
CA ASP A 529 -6.21 -4.64 -26.93
C ASP A 529 -6.42 -3.13 -26.72
N ASP A 530 -6.73 -2.69 -25.50
CA ASP A 530 -6.87 -1.28 -25.12
C ASP A 530 -5.54 -0.69 -24.66
N ILE A 531 -4.80 -0.10 -25.58
CA ILE A 531 -3.50 0.51 -25.28
C ILE A 531 -3.70 1.99 -24.91
N LEU A 532 -3.41 2.37 -23.67
CA LEU A 532 -3.32 3.77 -23.27
C LEU A 532 -1.85 4.20 -23.21
N ILE A 533 -1.49 5.32 -23.82
CA ILE A 533 -0.13 5.88 -23.78
C ILE A 533 -0.22 7.28 -23.16
N PRO A 534 0.49 7.56 -22.05
CA PRO A 534 0.52 8.88 -21.47
C PRO A 534 1.11 9.92 -22.43
N THR A 535 0.50 11.10 -22.48
CA THR A 535 0.94 12.20 -23.37
C THR A 535 1.30 13.48 -22.66
N ASN A 536 0.83 13.66 -21.43
CA ASN A 536 1.20 14.80 -20.61
C ASN A 536 2.19 14.45 -19.50
N ALA A 537 2.65 13.21 -19.40
CA ALA A 537 3.56 12.74 -18.34
C ALA A 537 4.43 11.54 -18.78
N ASN A 538 5.42 11.18 -17.97
CA ASN A 538 6.31 10.03 -18.23
C ASN A 538 5.87 8.73 -17.53
N SER A 539 4.72 8.73 -16.85
CA SER A 539 4.12 7.56 -16.21
C SER A 539 2.60 7.68 -16.12
N TYR A 540 1.89 6.56 -15.99
CA TYR A 540 0.43 6.57 -15.77
C TYR A 540 0.05 7.25 -14.45
N TYR A 541 0.82 7.00 -13.39
CA TYR A 541 0.55 7.60 -12.08
C TYR A 541 0.54 9.14 -12.19
N GLU A 542 1.57 9.70 -12.80
CA GLU A 542 1.70 11.14 -12.94
C GLU A 542 0.64 11.73 -13.88
N GLU A 543 0.33 11.09 -15.02
CA GLU A 543 -0.75 11.54 -15.89
C GLU A 543 -2.10 11.54 -15.16
N PHE A 544 -2.43 10.47 -14.45
CA PHE A 544 -3.70 10.39 -13.74
C PHE A 544 -3.76 11.42 -12.61
N GLU A 545 -2.69 11.60 -11.83
CA GLU A 545 -2.64 12.66 -10.81
C GLU A 545 -2.86 14.06 -11.41
N ARG A 546 -2.22 14.36 -12.55
CA ARG A 546 -2.44 15.62 -13.31
C ARG A 546 -3.89 15.77 -13.75
N GLU A 547 -4.48 14.71 -14.29
CA GLU A 547 -5.86 14.74 -14.76
C GLU A 547 -6.88 14.88 -13.63
N TYR A 548 -6.63 14.27 -12.46
CA TYR A 548 -7.43 14.52 -11.27
C TYR A 548 -7.23 15.94 -10.74
N GLY A 549 -6.04 16.54 -10.90
CA GLY A 549 -5.72 17.88 -10.38
C GLY A 549 -5.99 18.01 -8.88
N GLY A 550 -5.88 16.89 -8.15
CA GLY A 550 -6.27 16.76 -6.76
C GLY A 550 -7.79 16.81 -6.49
N SER A 551 -8.68 17.02 -7.46
CA SER A 551 -10.13 17.22 -7.23
C SER A 551 -10.79 16.05 -6.47
N TRP A 552 -11.63 16.43 -5.50
CA TRP A 552 -12.49 15.48 -4.77
C TRP A 552 -13.75 15.13 -5.56
N GLU A 553 -14.12 15.96 -6.54
CA GLU A 553 -15.34 15.82 -7.34
C GLU A 553 -15.19 14.82 -8.49
N ILE A 554 -13.97 14.53 -8.95
CA ILE A 554 -13.77 13.59 -10.06
C ILE A 554 -13.94 12.14 -9.55
N SER A 555 -14.96 11.40 -9.98
CA SER A 555 -15.08 9.98 -9.61
C SER A 555 -13.99 9.14 -10.28
N ALA A 556 -13.96 9.17 -11.62
CA ALA A 556 -13.03 8.47 -12.48
C ALA A 556 -12.61 9.35 -13.66
N LEU A 557 -11.44 9.02 -14.22
CA LEU A 557 -11.06 9.48 -15.55
C LEU A 557 -11.66 8.53 -16.58
N HIS A 558 -12.13 9.07 -17.69
CA HIS A 558 -12.68 8.31 -18.80
C HIS A 558 -11.97 8.71 -20.08
N TYR A 559 -11.41 7.72 -20.76
CA TYR A 559 -10.70 7.90 -22.02
C TYR A 559 -11.51 7.26 -23.12
N ASP A 560 -11.69 8.02 -24.19
CA ASP A 560 -12.36 7.56 -25.39
C ASP A 560 -11.54 6.49 -26.12
N LYS A 561 -12.22 5.47 -26.65
CA LYS A 561 -11.60 4.34 -27.33
C LYS A 561 -11.69 4.45 -28.85
N PHE A 562 -10.54 4.50 -29.53
CA PHE A 562 -10.48 4.70 -30.98
C PHE A 562 -9.88 3.49 -31.68
N ASP A 563 -10.58 2.99 -32.70
CA ASP A 563 -10.21 1.75 -33.37
C ASP A 563 -9.06 1.96 -34.36
N TYR A 564 -8.07 1.07 -34.33
CA TYR A 564 -6.97 1.02 -35.27
C TYR A 564 -6.86 -0.34 -35.96
N ARG A 565 -6.39 -0.31 -37.19
CA ARG A 565 -5.89 -1.49 -37.90
C ARG A 565 -4.37 -1.40 -37.96
N THR A 566 -3.67 -2.49 -37.69
CA THR A 566 -2.22 -2.59 -37.83
C THR A 566 -1.77 -3.95 -38.37
N ILE A 567 -0.47 -4.22 -38.37
CA ILE A 567 0.18 -5.45 -38.79
C ILE A 567 0.66 -6.26 -37.58
N LYS A 568 0.88 -7.56 -37.77
CA LYS A 568 1.56 -8.45 -36.82
C LYS A 568 2.35 -9.54 -37.54
N THR A 569 3.32 -10.15 -36.86
CA THR A 569 4.10 -11.28 -37.37
C THR A 569 3.81 -12.55 -36.59
N GLY A 570 3.92 -13.71 -37.26
CA GLY A 570 3.75 -15.02 -36.62
C GLY A 570 5.00 -15.52 -35.87
N ASP A 571 6.17 -14.93 -36.13
CA ASP A 571 7.43 -15.31 -35.48
C ASP A 571 7.79 -14.31 -34.39
N LEU A 572 7.86 -14.81 -33.15
CA LEU A 572 8.21 -14.06 -31.94
C LEU A 572 9.53 -13.31 -32.08
N ASN A 573 10.54 -13.91 -32.72
CA ASN A 573 11.88 -13.32 -32.84
C ASN A 573 11.94 -12.12 -33.79
N THR A 574 10.95 -12.00 -34.67
CA THR A 574 10.86 -10.89 -35.64
C THR A 574 9.86 -9.82 -35.21
N GLN A 575 9.19 -10.03 -34.08
CA GLN A 575 8.18 -9.13 -33.56
C GLN A 575 8.83 -7.83 -33.09
N THR A 576 8.26 -6.69 -33.50
CA THR A 576 8.61 -5.38 -32.96
C THR A 576 7.34 -4.59 -32.67
N ILE A 577 7.32 -3.91 -31.53
CA ILE A 577 6.21 -3.02 -31.16
C ILE A 577 6.29 -1.77 -32.03
N SER A 578 7.49 -1.30 -32.40
CA SER A 578 7.66 -0.19 -33.35
C SER A 578 6.92 -0.42 -34.66
N SER A 579 7.07 -1.60 -35.29
CA SER A 579 6.43 -1.86 -36.57
C SER A 579 4.92 -1.91 -36.44
N MET A 580 4.37 -2.42 -35.34
CA MET A 580 2.93 -2.41 -35.06
C MET A 580 2.41 -0.98 -34.85
N VAL A 581 3.10 -0.15 -34.08
CA VAL A 581 2.64 1.23 -33.83
C VAL A 581 2.74 2.07 -35.12
N LYS A 582 3.87 2.03 -35.82
CA LYS A 582 4.12 2.86 -37.02
C LYS A 582 3.28 2.47 -38.24
N ASN A 583 2.76 1.25 -38.28
CA ASN A 583 1.87 0.81 -39.37
C ASN A 583 0.39 0.88 -39.00
N ALA A 584 0.08 1.41 -37.81
CA ALA A 584 -1.29 1.54 -37.37
C ALA A 584 -2.02 2.65 -38.13
N ARG A 585 -3.24 2.35 -38.56
CA ARG A 585 -4.13 3.27 -39.25
C ARG A 585 -5.45 3.37 -38.52
N ARG A 586 -5.84 4.59 -38.19
CA ARG A 586 -7.10 4.87 -37.51
C ARG A 586 -8.27 4.46 -38.41
N LEU A 587 -9.21 3.73 -37.84
CA LEU A 587 -10.49 3.41 -38.46
C LEU A 587 -11.52 4.49 -38.13
N LYS A 588 -12.59 4.57 -38.92
CA LYS A 588 -13.69 5.53 -38.69
C LYS A 588 -14.57 5.15 -37.50
N THR A 589 -14.42 3.95 -36.97
CA THR A 589 -15.21 3.42 -35.87
C THR A 589 -14.61 3.82 -34.53
N LYS A 590 -15.49 4.05 -33.56
CA LYS A 590 -15.18 4.32 -32.16
C LYS A 590 -16.03 3.37 -31.34
N ASP A 591 -15.51 2.91 -30.22
CA ASP A 591 -16.23 2.02 -29.31
C ASP A 591 -16.29 2.65 -27.90
N ALA A 592 -16.98 2.00 -26.97
CA ALA A 592 -17.16 2.54 -25.63
C ALA A 592 -15.81 2.70 -24.92
N GLY A 593 -15.56 3.92 -24.42
CA GLY A 593 -14.34 4.26 -23.69
C GLY A 593 -14.17 3.46 -22.40
N LYS A 594 -13.04 3.66 -21.73
CA LYS A 594 -12.68 2.94 -20.50
C LYS A 594 -12.33 3.91 -19.38
N SER A 595 -12.44 3.44 -18.14
CA SER A 595 -12.26 4.26 -16.95
C SER A 595 -11.06 3.85 -16.10
N PHE A 596 -10.39 4.88 -15.57
CA PHE A 596 -9.24 4.80 -14.69
C PHE A 596 -9.58 5.55 -13.41
N LEU A 597 -9.56 4.84 -12.30
CA LEU A 597 -10.23 5.25 -11.08
C LEU A 597 -9.33 5.14 -9.85
N ARG A 598 -9.66 5.95 -8.85
CA ARG A 598 -9.09 5.83 -7.50
C ARG A 598 -9.83 4.75 -6.72
N PRO A 599 -9.16 3.67 -6.26
CA PRO A 599 -9.85 2.53 -5.67
C PRO A 599 -10.69 2.88 -4.44
N GLU A 600 -10.29 3.88 -3.66
CA GLU A 600 -11.02 4.32 -2.47
C GLU A 600 -12.41 4.89 -2.79
N ARG A 601 -12.67 5.34 -4.02
CA ARG A 601 -13.95 5.94 -4.44
C ARG A 601 -14.98 4.92 -4.96
N PHE A 602 -14.60 3.65 -5.12
CA PHE A 602 -15.42 2.62 -5.77
C PHE A 602 -15.50 1.33 -4.94
N ASN A 603 -16.71 0.78 -4.81
CA ASN A 603 -16.93 -0.54 -4.21
C ASN A 603 -17.26 -1.62 -5.25
N SER A 604 -17.61 -1.19 -6.47
CA SER A 604 -17.91 -2.02 -7.62
C SER A 604 -17.63 -1.25 -8.90
N THR A 605 -17.48 -1.96 -10.01
CA THR A 605 -17.33 -1.36 -11.34
C THR A 605 -17.90 -2.28 -12.41
N TRP A 606 -18.14 -1.74 -13.60
CA TRP A 606 -18.66 -2.48 -14.76
C TRP A 606 -17.56 -2.69 -15.83
N SER A 607 -17.95 -3.08 -17.05
CA SER A 607 -17.02 -3.37 -18.16
C SER A 607 -16.30 -2.14 -18.73
N HIS A 608 -16.91 -0.96 -18.62
CA HIS A 608 -16.38 0.31 -19.16
C HIS A 608 -16.19 1.39 -18.10
N TYR A 609 -17.19 1.58 -17.23
CA TYR A 609 -17.21 2.54 -16.14
C TYR A 609 -18.31 2.14 -15.13
N SER A 610 -18.19 2.55 -13.86
CA SER A 610 -19.26 2.32 -12.88
C SER A 610 -20.48 3.18 -13.21
N ARG A 611 -21.67 2.57 -13.10
CA ARG A 611 -22.96 3.25 -13.21
C ARG A 611 -23.43 3.84 -11.89
N ASN A 612 -22.79 3.46 -10.78
CA ASN A 612 -23.17 3.87 -9.44
C ASN A 612 -22.24 4.91 -8.80
N SER A 613 -21.08 5.19 -9.40
CA SER A 613 -20.10 6.12 -8.80
C SER A 613 -20.45 7.59 -8.98
N ASP A 614 -21.14 7.94 -10.06
CA ASP A 614 -21.41 9.33 -10.41
C ASP A 614 -22.63 9.89 -9.67
N HIS A 615 -22.66 11.20 -9.49
CA HIS A 615 -23.69 11.97 -8.78
C HIS A 615 -23.89 11.54 -7.32
N LYS A 616 -22.90 10.87 -6.73
CA LYS A 616 -22.92 10.56 -5.30
C LYS A 616 -22.50 11.79 -4.48
N PRO A 617 -23.22 12.12 -3.41
CA PRO A 617 -22.85 13.22 -2.53
C PRO A 617 -21.63 12.82 -1.69
N ILE A 618 -20.72 13.77 -1.49
CA ILE A 618 -19.55 13.67 -0.63
C ILE A 618 -19.63 14.77 0.41
N TYR A 619 -19.40 14.41 1.66
CA TYR A 619 -19.31 15.33 2.77
C TYR A 619 -17.87 15.36 3.25
N LEU A 620 -17.17 16.48 3.03
CA LEU A 620 -15.78 16.65 3.45
C LEU A 620 -15.68 16.95 4.95
N THR A 621 -16.63 17.71 5.48
CA THR A 621 -16.78 17.99 6.92
C THR A 621 -18.25 17.95 7.32
N ALA A 622 -18.50 17.74 8.62
CA ALA A 622 -19.86 17.70 9.16
C ALA A 622 -20.52 19.09 9.04
N GLY A 623 -21.69 19.16 8.40
CA GLY A 623 -22.48 20.40 8.29
C GLY A 623 -22.27 21.22 7.01
N GLN A 624 -21.37 20.83 6.12
CA GLN A 624 -21.21 21.47 4.80
C GLN A 624 -22.19 20.90 3.76
N ASN A 625 -22.51 21.71 2.73
CA ASN A 625 -23.22 21.23 1.55
C ASN A 625 -22.39 20.15 0.84
N PRO A 626 -23.03 19.07 0.36
CA PRO A 626 -22.29 18.02 -0.33
C PRO A 626 -21.77 18.52 -1.67
N ILE A 627 -20.56 18.10 -2.01
CA ILE A 627 -20.08 18.12 -3.40
C ILE A 627 -20.49 16.80 -4.07
N TYR A 628 -20.53 16.78 -5.40
CA TYR A 628 -21.00 15.61 -6.15
C TYR A 628 -19.89 15.04 -7.01
N TRP A 629 -19.82 13.71 -7.02
CA TRP A 629 -18.92 13.00 -7.90
C TRP A 629 -19.35 13.08 -9.37
N TYR A 630 -18.40 13.28 -10.27
CA TYR A 630 -18.60 13.22 -11.71
C TYR A 630 -17.43 12.54 -12.42
N LYS A 631 -17.73 11.73 -13.43
CA LYS A 631 -16.72 11.15 -14.31
C LYS A 631 -16.15 12.22 -15.24
N LYS A 632 -14.83 12.39 -15.26
CA LYS A 632 -14.13 13.34 -16.14
C LYS A 632 -13.78 12.67 -17.46
N LEU A 633 -14.31 13.21 -18.56
CA LEU A 633 -13.82 12.84 -19.90
C LEU A 633 -12.46 13.52 -20.15
N VAL A 634 -11.44 12.72 -20.46
CA VAL A 634 -10.11 13.21 -20.83
C VAL A 634 -10.10 13.37 -22.35
N THR A 635 -10.11 14.63 -22.82
CA THR A 635 -10.18 14.95 -24.26
C THR A 635 -8.80 15.15 -24.91
N THR A 636 -7.77 15.33 -24.09
CA THR A 636 -6.37 15.56 -24.51
C THR A 636 -5.64 14.25 -24.87
N ASN A 637 -6.22 13.11 -24.53
CA ASN A 637 -5.63 11.79 -24.78
C ASN A 637 -6.75 10.77 -25.08
N GLY A 638 -6.41 9.61 -25.63
CA GLY A 638 -7.37 8.55 -25.95
C GLY A 638 -6.71 7.18 -26.06
N ILE A 639 -7.54 6.14 -25.97
CA ILE A 639 -7.10 4.74 -26.05
C ILE A 639 -6.89 4.36 -27.52
N PHE A 640 -5.71 3.83 -27.80
CA PHE A 640 -5.30 3.23 -29.07
C PHE A 640 -5.72 1.75 -29.07
N HIS A 641 -6.91 1.47 -29.62
CA HIS A 641 -7.51 0.14 -29.59
C HIS A 641 -7.12 -0.70 -30.81
N LEU A 642 -6.46 -1.83 -30.58
CA LEU A 642 -5.93 -2.72 -31.61
C LEU A 642 -6.99 -3.64 -32.23
N LYS A 643 -8.04 -3.04 -32.80
CA LYS A 643 -9.22 -3.76 -33.31
C LYS A 643 -8.92 -4.81 -34.39
N LYS A 644 -7.96 -4.53 -35.28
CA LYS A 644 -7.58 -5.48 -36.34
C LYS A 644 -6.08 -5.52 -36.53
N MET A 645 -5.51 -6.72 -36.51
CA MET A 645 -4.10 -6.95 -36.81
C MET A 645 -3.97 -7.93 -37.97
N ASP A 646 -3.40 -7.48 -39.09
CA ASP A 646 -3.20 -8.30 -40.28
C ASP A 646 -1.82 -8.99 -40.24
N TYR A 647 -1.75 -10.29 -40.51
CA TYR A 647 -0.47 -11.00 -40.59
C TYR A 647 0.36 -10.51 -41.78
N ILE A 648 1.64 -10.31 -41.56
CA ILE A 648 2.61 -9.99 -42.61
C ILE A 648 3.85 -10.89 -42.53
N ASP A 649 4.44 -11.16 -43.69
CA ASP A 649 5.74 -11.80 -43.81
C ASP A 649 6.80 -10.92 -43.11
N SER A 650 7.54 -11.51 -42.17
CA SER A 650 8.56 -10.83 -41.38
C SER A 650 9.68 -10.21 -42.23
N LYS A 651 9.88 -10.70 -43.47
CA LYS A 651 10.84 -10.14 -44.43
C LYS A 651 10.30 -8.94 -45.22
N LYS A 652 9.00 -8.64 -45.12
CA LYS A 652 8.30 -7.63 -45.91
C LYS A 652 7.59 -6.59 -45.04
N ILE A 653 8.12 -6.31 -43.86
CA ILE A 653 7.55 -5.29 -42.97
C ILE A 653 7.68 -3.92 -43.64
N PRO A 654 6.57 -3.21 -43.93
CA PRO A 654 6.60 -1.91 -44.55
C PRO A 654 7.15 -0.85 -43.58
N GLY A 655 7.78 0.17 -44.16
CA GLY A 655 8.05 1.42 -43.45
C GLY A 655 6.72 2.08 -43.06
N GLY A 656 6.66 2.58 -41.83
CA GLY A 656 5.49 3.26 -41.27
C GLY A 656 5.87 4.59 -40.63
N ALA A 657 4.87 5.36 -40.22
CA ALA A 657 5.02 6.62 -39.50
C ALA A 657 4.24 6.58 -38.19
N LEU A 658 4.71 7.31 -37.19
CA LEU A 658 4.00 7.38 -35.92
C LEU A 658 2.59 7.97 -36.14
N PRO A 659 1.54 7.30 -35.65
CA PRO A 659 0.20 7.89 -35.66
C PRO A 659 0.15 9.06 -34.68
N VAL A 660 -0.78 9.97 -34.92
CA VAL A 660 -1.14 11.01 -33.94
C VAL A 660 -1.97 10.40 -32.81
N ASN A 661 -1.91 11.04 -31.64
CA ASN A 661 -2.78 10.76 -30.50
C ASN A 661 -4.24 10.88 -30.94
N PRO A 662 -5.09 9.87 -30.67
CA PRO A 662 -6.46 9.87 -31.14
C PRO A 662 -7.39 10.86 -30.42
N GLY A 663 -7.01 11.33 -29.23
CA GLY A 663 -7.74 12.31 -28.42
C GLY A 663 -7.64 13.71 -29.02
N ASP A 664 -6.44 14.28 -29.07
CA ASP A 664 -6.23 15.66 -29.56
C ASP A 664 -6.01 15.77 -31.07
N ASN A 665 -5.61 14.68 -31.74
CA ASN A 665 -5.22 14.62 -33.16
C ASN A 665 -4.07 15.55 -33.57
N ILE A 666 -3.25 15.99 -32.60
CA ILE A 666 -2.16 16.94 -32.79
C ILE A 666 -0.84 16.35 -32.32
N THR A 667 -0.82 15.76 -31.11
CA THR A 667 0.40 15.20 -30.55
C THR A 667 0.73 13.86 -31.19
N GLU A 668 2.01 13.51 -31.26
CA GLU A 668 2.40 12.15 -31.64
C GLU A 668 1.88 11.16 -30.58
N LEU A 669 1.40 9.99 -31.00
CA LEU A 669 0.88 8.96 -30.08
C LEU A 669 1.93 8.53 -29.05
N ILE A 670 3.19 8.40 -29.48
CA ILE A 670 4.33 8.03 -28.65
C ILE A 670 5.59 8.63 -29.27
N THR A 671 6.56 9.01 -28.45
CA THR A 671 7.85 9.52 -28.94
C THR A 671 8.71 8.38 -29.53
N GLU A 672 9.51 8.68 -30.56
CA GLU A 672 10.48 7.73 -31.12
C GLU A 672 11.43 7.15 -30.05
N LYS A 673 11.81 7.98 -29.05
CA LYS A 673 12.66 7.56 -27.94
C LYS A 673 11.97 6.46 -27.11
N HIS A 674 10.75 6.69 -26.65
CA HIS A 674 10.03 5.73 -25.81
C HIS A 674 9.74 4.44 -26.57
N LEU A 675 9.37 4.56 -27.85
CA LEU A 675 9.10 3.41 -28.69
C LEU A 675 10.35 2.54 -28.90
N LYS A 676 11.53 3.17 -29.07
CA LYS A 676 12.82 2.47 -29.12
C LYS A 676 13.14 1.75 -27.81
N GLU A 677 12.95 2.42 -26.67
CA GLU A 677 13.15 1.81 -25.34
C GLU A 677 12.26 0.59 -25.12
N ILE A 678 11.00 0.65 -25.57
CA ILE A 678 10.04 -0.47 -25.52
C ILE A 678 10.52 -1.66 -26.37
N ASP A 679 11.02 -1.42 -27.58
CA ASP A 679 11.56 -2.48 -28.44
C ASP A 679 12.86 -3.08 -27.89
N GLU A 680 13.72 -2.28 -27.27
CA GLU A 680 14.93 -2.75 -26.60
C GLU A 680 14.57 -3.66 -25.41
N ASP A 681 13.56 -3.28 -24.62
CA ASP A 681 13.02 -4.09 -23.52
C ASP A 681 12.42 -5.42 -24.01
N LEU A 682 11.67 -5.39 -25.11
CA LEU A 682 11.16 -6.61 -25.74
C LEU A 682 12.32 -7.51 -26.19
N LYS A 683 13.32 -6.96 -26.88
CA LYS A 683 14.49 -7.75 -27.33
C LYS A 683 15.22 -8.38 -26.15
N GLU A 684 15.43 -7.65 -25.06
CA GLU A 684 16.05 -8.20 -23.85
C GLU A 684 15.23 -9.36 -23.28
N MET A 685 13.90 -9.23 -23.20
CA MET A 685 13.03 -10.33 -22.75
C MET A 685 13.11 -11.56 -23.65
N LEU A 686 13.21 -11.37 -24.97
CA LEU A 686 13.33 -12.48 -25.92
C LEU A 686 14.67 -13.22 -25.83
N LEU A 687 15.69 -12.65 -25.18
CA LEU A 687 16.96 -13.35 -24.91
C LEU A 687 16.85 -14.34 -23.75
N HIS A 688 15.78 -14.29 -22.94
CA HIS A 688 15.60 -15.24 -21.85
C HIS A 688 15.34 -16.65 -22.42
N PRO A 689 16.12 -17.68 -22.04
CA PRO A 689 16.02 -19.02 -22.63
C PRO A 689 14.60 -19.60 -22.56
N ASP A 690 13.93 -19.44 -21.42
CA ASP A 690 12.58 -19.95 -21.22
C ASP A 690 11.52 -19.30 -22.13
N ILE A 691 11.74 -18.03 -22.53
CA ILE A 691 10.86 -17.32 -23.46
C ILE A 691 11.22 -17.68 -24.90
N SER A 692 12.51 -17.63 -25.25
CA SER A 692 13.00 -17.93 -26.60
C SER A 692 12.60 -19.34 -27.05
N ASN A 693 12.65 -20.32 -26.14
CA ASN A 693 12.26 -21.70 -26.41
C ASN A 693 10.77 -21.87 -26.76
N LEU A 694 9.91 -20.91 -26.39
CA LEU A 694 8.48 -20.95 -26.71
C LEU A 694 8.18 -20.44 -28.13
N ALA A 695 9.11 -19.72 -28.78
CA ALA A 695 8.88 -19.04 -30.06
C ALA A 695 8.31 -19.95 -31.15
N SER A 696 8.80 -21.19 -31.26
CA SER A 696 8.36 -22.16 -32.26
C SER A 696 6.99 -22.78 -31.97
N THR A 697 6.49 -22.63 -30.74
CA THR A 697 5.23 -23.24 -30.27
C THR A 697 4.04 -22.27 -30.29
N LEU A 698 4.31 -20.98 -30.47
CA LEU A 698 3.27 -19.95 -30.49
C LEU A 698 2.47 -19.99 -31.81
N PRO A 699 1.16 -19.68 -31.77
CA PRO A 699 0.33 -19.61 -32.98
C PRO A 699 0.89 -18.62 -34.01
N GLN A 700 1.01 -19.08 -35.26
CA GLN A 700 1.49 -18.28 -36.39
C GLN A 700 0.36 -17.72 -37.27
N SER A 701 -0.89 -18.10 -36.98
CA SER A 701 -2.11 -17.65 -37.65
C SER A 701 -3.25 -17.56 -36.64
N ASP A 702 -4.27 -16.77 -36.95
CA ASP A 702 -5.51 -16.73 -36.19
C ASP A 702 -6.39 -17.92 -36.58
N PHE A 703 -7.00 -18.58 -35.59
CA PHE A 703 -7.97 -19.64 -35.77
C PHE A 703 -9.21 -19.37 -34.91
N TYR A 704 -9.05 -19.28 -33.59
CA TYR A 704 -10.16 -19.03 -32.67
C TYR A 704 -10.70 -17.60 -32.75
N MET A 705 -9.85 -16.60 -33.03
CA MET A 705 -10.24 -15.20 -33.10
C MET A 705 -11.28 -14.95 -34.19
N ASP A 706 -11.10 -15.55 -35.36
CA ASP A 706 -12.04 -15.41 -36.48
C ASP A 706 -13.42 -16.03 -36.14
N ILE A 707 -13.43 -17.17 -35.45
CA ILE A 707 -14.65 -17.85 -35.00
C ILE A 707 -15.36 -17.01 -33.94
N VAL A 708 -14.64 -16.56 -32.92
CA VAL A 708 -15.16 -15.74 -31.82
C VAL A 708 -15.70 -14.42 -32.36
N PHE A 709 -14.98 -13.76 -33.27
CA PHE A 709 -15.43 -12.49 -33.86
C PHE A 709 -16.70 -12.69 -34.71
N SER A 710 -16.78 -13.76 -35.52
CA SER A 710 -18.00 -14.08 -36.28
C SER A 710 -19.19 -14.33 -35.35
N CYS A 711 -18.98 -15.14 -34.31
CA CYS A 711 -20.01 -15.44 -33.31
C CYS A 711 -20.53 -14.18 -32.61
N TYR A 712 -19.65 -13.29 -32.14
CA TYR A 712 -20.06 -12.01 -31.55
C TYR A 712 -20.74 -11.10 -32.55
N ASN A 713 -20.30 -11.10 -33.80
CA ASN A 713 -20.92 -10.27 -34.82
C ASN A 713 -22.35 -10.72 -35.12
N GLU A 714 -22.61 -12.03 -35.20
CA GLU A 714 -23.93 -12.62 -35.40
C GLU A 714 -24.84 -12.46 -34.18
N SER A 715 -24.33 -12.69 -32.97
CA SER A 715 -25.10 -12.69 -31.72
C SER A 715 -25.25 -11.31 -31.06
N PHE A 716 -24.39 -10.34 -31.38
CA PHE A 716 -24.32 -9.06 -30.67
C PHE A 716 -24.13 -7.84 -31.58
N TYR A 717 -23.05 -7.74 -32.36
CA TYR A 717 -22.72 -6.49 -33.05
C TYR A 717 -23.70 -6.15 -34.17
N HIS A 718 -24.11 -7.12 -35.00
CA HIS A 718 -25.14 -6.88 -36.02
C HIS A 718 -26.49 -6.49 -35.40
N ILE A 719 -26.87 -7.10 -34.29
CA ILE A 719 -28.14 -6.84 -33.60
C ILE A 719 -28.12 -5.45 -32.93
N ARG A 720 -26.99 -5.06 -32.31
CA ARG A 720 -26.74 -3.73 -31.75
C ARG A 720 -26.76 -2.63 -32.79
N ASP A 721 -26.01 -2.81 -33.87
CA ASP A 721 -25.75 -1.75 -34.85
C ASP A 721 -26.95 -1.54 -35.80
N THR A 722 -27.84 -2.53 -35.94
CA THR A 722 -29.06 -2.42 -36.77
C THR A 722 -30.30 -1.92 -36.02
N LYS A 723 -30.23 -1.66 -34.69
CA LYS A 723 -31.36 -1.24 -33.83
C LYS A 723 -32.56 -2.21 -33.81
N TRP A 724 -32.41 -3.47 -34.21
CA TRP A 724 -33.45 -4.51 -34.14
C TRP A 724 -33.65 -5.09 -32.71
N LEU A 725 -33.13 -4.40 -31.70
CA LEU A 725 -33.16 -4.82 -30.31
C LEU A 725 -34.52 -4.56 -29.67
N TYR A 726 -35.41 -5.53 -29.77
CA TYR A 726 -36.48 -5.69 -28.78
C TYR A 726 -35.86 -6.12 -27.44
N ASN A 727 -36.38 -5.60 -26.33
CA ASN A 727 -35.82 -5.77 -24.99
C ASN A 727 -35.83 -7.21 -24.45
N ASP A 728 -36.42 -8.18 -25.17
CA ASP A 728 -36.91 -9.43 -24.57
C ASP A 728 -36.28 -10.74 -25.10
N ILE A 729 -35.25 -10.73 -25.97
CA ILE A 729 -34.92 -11.96 -26.74
C ILE A 729 -33.57 -12.65 -26.38
N THR A 730 -32.45 -11.97 -26.10
CA THR A 730 -31.16 -12.66 -25.85
C THR A 730 -30.18 -11.94 -24.91
N CYS A 731 -29.60 -12.69 -23.96
CA CYS A 731 -28.44 -12.28 -23.15
C CYS A 731 -27.16 -12.40 -23.99
N VAL A 732 -26.28 -11.39 -23.92
CA VAL A 732 -25.08 -11.34 -24.76
C VAL A 732 -23.96 -12.16 -24.14
N ASN A 733 -23.47 -13.17 -24.87
CA ASN A 733 -22.44 -14.05 -24.35
C ASN A 733 -21.65 -14.82 -25.43
N ALA A 734 -20.43 -15.25 -25.09
CA ALA A 734 -19.61 -16.14 -25.89
C ALA A 734 -19.80 -17.63 -25.60
N PHE A 735 -20.52 -18.00 -24.53
CA PHE A 735 -20.84 -19.42 -24.24
C PHE A 735 -21.73 -20.08 -25.32
N ASP A 736 -22.32 -19.28 -26.21
CA ASP A 736 -23.06 -19.77 -27.36
C ASP A 736 -22.16 -20.01 -28.59
N CYS A 737 -20.88 -19.64 -28.53
CA CYS A 737 -19.94 -19.85 -29.64
C CYS A 737 -19.46 -21.31 -29.68
N GLU A 738 -19.63 -21.97 -30.82
CA GLU A 738 -19.08 -23.31 -31.05
C GLU A 738 -17.58 -23.22 -31.37
N LEU A 739 -16.74 -23.69 -30.45
CA LEU A 739 -15.29 -23.73 -30.63
C LEU A 739 -14.80 -25.16 -30.96
N PRO A 740 -14.32 -25.41 -32.18
CA PRO A 740 -13.77 -26.72 -32.55
C PRO A 740 -12.42 -26.95 -31.86
N GLN A 741 -12.19 -28.19 -31.41
CA GLN A 741 -10.91 -28.56 -30.80
C GLN A 741 -9.85 -28.88 -31.84
N ARG A 742 -8.59 -28.60 -31.49
CA ARG A 742 -7.41 -28.91 -32.30
C ARG A 742 -6.32 -29.55 -31.46
N GLU A 743 -5.90 -30.74 -31.86
CA GLU A 743 -4.78 -31.44 -31.20
C GLU A 743 -3.46 -30.67 -31.31
N ASP A 744 -3.26 -29.95 -32.42
CA ASP A 744 -2.06 -29.16 -32.67
C ASP A 744 -2.10 -27.75 -32.06
N MET A 745 -3.23 -27.35 -31.48
CA MET A 745 -3.40 -26.09 -30.75
C MET A 745 -4.22 -26.31 -29.47
N PRO A 746 -3.65 -27.02 -28.48
CA PRO A 746 -4.35 -27.29 -27.22
C PRO A 746 -4.56 -26.00 -26.42
N CYS A 747 -5.62 -25.95 -25.62
CA CYS A 747 -5.85 -24.87 -24.66
C CYS A 747 -5.73 -25.34 -23.22
N VAL A 748 -5.44 -24.35 -22.37
CA VAL A 748 -5.60 -24.40 -20.93
C VAL A 748 -6.89 -23.65 -20.57
N HIS A 749 -7.64 -24.14 -19.61
CA HIS A 749 -8.83 -23.48 -19.08
C HIS A 749 -8.83 -23.46 -17.55
N SER A 750 -9.65 -22.61 -16.97
CA SER A 750 -9.79 -22.48 -15.52
C SER A 750 -10.84 -23.43 -14.98
N ASP A 751 -10.50 -24.13 -13.90
CA ASP A 751 -11.39 -25.05 -13.21
C ASP A 751 -11.19 -24.98 -11.69
N ALA A 752 -12.06 -25.61 -10.91
CA ALA A 752 -12.01 -25.59 -9.46
C ALA A 752 -12.76 -26.75 -8.82
N THR A 753 -12.68 -26.86 -7.49
CA THR A 753 -13.57 -27.72 -6.71
C THR A 753 -14.87 -26.97 -6.42
N TYR A 754 -16.00 -27.48 -6.92
CA TYR A 754 -17.31 -26.81 -6.78
C TYR A 754 -18.11 -27.40 -5.63
N HIS A 755 -18.81 -26.51 -4.91
CA HIS A 755 -19.62 -26.84 -3.74
C HIS A 755 -21.02 -26.28 -3.91
N SER A 756 -22.03 -27.08 -3.55
CA SER A 756 -23.40 -26.61 -3.41
C SER A 756 -23.74 -26.48 -1.93
N GLY A 757 -24.26 -25.33 -1.54
CA GLY A 757 -24.75 -25.12 -0.19
C GLY A 757 -25.96 -25.99 0.14
N PRO A 758 -26.35 -26.06 1.42
CA PRO A 758 -27.63 -26.62 1.80
C PRO A 758 -28.77 -25.84 1.11
N SER A 759 -29.93 -26.48 0.93
CA SER A 759 -31.12 -25.80 0.40
C SER A 759 -31.49 -24.62 1.31
N MET A 760 -31.42 -23.41 0.77
CA MET A 760 -31.76 -22.16 1.45
C MET A 760 -32.83 -21.40 0.67
N PHE A 761 -33.74 -20.73 1.38
CA PHE A 761 -34.82 -19.95 0.78
C PHE A 761 -34.57 -18.44 0.94
N PRO A 762 -34.81 -17.62 -0.11
CA PRO A 762 -35.16 -17.97 -1.49
C PRO A 762 -33.97 -18.32 -2.40
N ILE A 763 -32.72 -18.20 -1.93
CA ILE A 763 -31.51 -18.43 -2.73
C ILE A 763 -30.60 -19.43 -2.03
N THR A 764 -30.24 -20.50 -2.76
CA THR A 764 -29.16 -21.39 -2.39
C THR A 764 -27.84 -20.87 -2.95
N PHE A 765 -26.82 -20.78 -2.10
CA PHE A 765 -25.50 -20.29 -2.48
C PHE A 765 -24.61 -21.43 -2.94
N HIS A 766 -23.83 -21.17 -3.98
CA HIS A 766 -22.83 -22.09 -4.53
C HIS A 766 -21.50 -21.36 -4.61
N TYR A 767 -20.40 -22.08 -4.39
CA TYR A 767 -19.05 -21.49 -4.39
C TYR A 767 -18.03 -22.51 -4.90
N ALA A 768 -16.83 -22.02 -5.17
CA ALA A 768 -15.70 -22.85 -5.58
C ALA A 768 -14.50 -22.62 -4.66
N THR A 769 -13.69 -23.67 -4.47
CA THR A 769 -12.40 -23.63 -3.78
C THR A 769 -11.32 -24.22 -4.67
N ASP A 770 -10.06 -23.97 -4.29
CA ASP A 770 -8.89 -24.63 -4.90
C ASP A 770 -8.86 -24.47 -6.42
N SER A 771 -8.98 -23.24 -6.92
CA SER A 771 -8.97 -22.97 -8.36
C SER A 771 -7.61 -23.32 -8.98
N PHE A 772 -7.65 -23.86 -10.20
CA PHE A 772 -6.48 -24.31 -10.94
C PHE A 772 -6.69 -24.20 -12.46
N PHE A 773 -5.61 -24.44 -13.20
CA PHE A 773 -5.61 -24.46 -14.66
C PHE A 773 -5.55 -25.91 -15.17
N SER A 774 -6.53 -26.33 -15.96
CA SER A 774 -6.68 -27.67 -16.52
C SER A 774 -6.51 -27.70 -18.05
N ARG A 775 -6.27 -28.89 -18.60
CA ARG A 775 -6.15 -29.19 -20.05
C ARG A 775 -7.26 -30.11 -20.55
N ASP A 776 -8.14 -30.57 -19.67
CA ASP A 776 -9.00 -31.73 -19.93
C ASP A 776 -10.06 -31.54 -21.01
N ILE A 777 -10.52 -30.29 -21.25
CA ILE A 777 -11.57 -29.98 -22.23
C ILE A 777 -11.09 -29.11 -23.39
N GLY A 778 -9.77 -28.90 -23.53
CA GLY A 778 -9.22 -28.01 -24.54
C GLY A 778 -9.81 -26.60 -24.48
N CYS A 779 -10.21 -26.04 -25.64
CA CYS A 779 -10.74 -24.67 -25.77
C CYS A 779 -12.26 -24.60 -25.61
N TYR A 780 -12.93 -25.69 -25.18
CA TYR A 780 -14.37 -25.70 -24.93
C TYR A 780 -14.77 -24.74 -23.80
N GLN A 781 -16.06 -24.42 -23.74
CA GLN A 781 -16.69 -23.63 -22.68
C GLN A 781 -17.74 -24.41 -21.91
#